data_AF-A0A2N2CX85-F1
#
_entry.id   AF-A0A2N2CX85-F1
#
_cell.length_a   1.000
_cell.length_b   1.000
_cell.length_c   1.000
_cell.angle_alpha   90.00
_cell.angle_beta   90.00
_cell.angle_gamma   90.00
#
_symmetry.space_group_name_H-M   'P 1'
#
loop_
_entity.id
_entity.type
_entity.pdbx_description
1 polymer ?
#
loop_
_entity_poly.entity_id
_entity_poly.type
_entity_poly.pdbx_seq_one_letter_code
_entity_poly.pdbx_strand_id
1 'polypeptide(L)'
;MKRFIKREVVMLLALLMSFGLVPAGVLAASPGISYQTQIENIGWEVDAGIGLRSNGEASGTSGLGLRLEGIQINLDKQGYDLGVSYQTHIQNIGWEADTEIGWKSNGGTSGTEGQALRLEAIQIKLTGADADKFDLYYQVHAQNIGWMGWAKNGESAGSSGYGYRLEAIKMVVVPKDQAPPTVTTTPAFLIYPSVLYQTQIENIGWEVDAGMGLKTNGAVSGTSGQGLRLEGIKINPDLQGFDFGVSYQTHIQDIGWEADTGRGWKSDGAMSGTAGESKRLEAIQIKLTGADADKFDLYYQVHAQNMGWMGWAKNGESAGTAGYSYRLEAIKIILVRKGQGAPSPSALPAFSDKKSSIVEGNLFIKSTPGDFNVAEAVFDNVEVSNNGDGAIVLKAGTQSGVYASNSLSTSPFNKLVLSWNSDTPAGTSIQIQARVALSSNGQWSDWLSWGTWGTSIRSGSGTGVTDDAVATVDVDTLVVKSGQTASKIQYRILLNSDRAGVTPTLRLVSGALRNTAQGINKVYPDNPDLSNLSVLDVPKLSQMVRDPAIADSICSPTSVSMVLNYYGTAIQPEQAAWGVYDYNYKDFGNWPFNTAYAASFGYRAYVDYSTIDGLKREIANGHPAIVAVAYKNSANVGGNLPVIDGAPIASTSGHLIVVCGFTRENGTDYIIINDPAASNNEGVRVKYRVDQFQNAWAESGNITYIIHQNEN
;
A
#
# COMPACT_ATOMS: atom_id res chain seq x y z
N MET A 1 18.34 41.10 72.93
CA MET A 1 18.06 42.40 73.57
C MET A 1 18.13 43.47 72.48
N LYS A 2 16.98 44.12 72.19
CA LYS A 2 16.78 45.47 71.64
C LYS A 2 17.63 45.93 70.43
N ARG A 3 17.01 46.06 69.25
CA ARG A 3 16.43 47.30 68.62
C ARG A 3 17.40 47.87 67.56
N PHE A 4 17.07 47.82 66.26
CA PHE A 4 16.34 48.85 65.49
C PHE A 4 17.04 50.22 65.43
N ILE A 5 17.54 50.64 64.25
CA ILE A 5 17.14 51.87 63.48
C ILE A 5 18.22 52.37 62.46
N LYS A 6 17.80 52.41 61.17
CA LYS A 6 18.02 53.37 60.03
C LYS A 6 19.45 53.64 59.48
N ARG A 7 19.66 53.40 58.16
CA ARG A 7 19.65 54.36 57.01
C ARG A 7 20.66 55.52 57.22
N GLU A 8 21.62 55.85 56.35
CA GLU A 8 21.64 55.87 54.88
C GLU A 8 23.08 56.15 54.34
N VAL A 9 23.33 55.77 53.08
CA VAL A 9 24.18 56.45 52.05
C VAL A 9 25.66 56.05 51.80
N VAL A 10 25.82 55.38 50.64
CA VAL A 10 26.81 55.50 49.53
C VAL A 10 28.19 54.81 49.60
N MET A 11 28.33 53.83 48.68
CA MET A 11 29.49 53.35 47.89
C MET A 11 30.85 54.04 48.09
N LEU A 12 31.95 53.28 48.21
CA LEU A 12 32.74 52.66 47.12
C LEU A 12 34.15 52.23 47.65
N LEU A 13 34.70 51.15 47.06
CA LEU A 13 36.11 50.70 47.01
C LEU A 13 36.81 50.11 48.25
N ALA A 14 37.09 48.80 48.17
CA ALA A 14 38.27 48.13 48.75
C ALA A 14 38.84 47.23 47.64
N LEU A 15 40.01 47.48 47.03
CA LEU A 15 41.40 47.52 47.52
C LEU A 15 42.01 46.12 47.77
N LEU A 16 42.87 45.73 46.81
CA LEU A 16 44.17 45.03 46.93
C LEU A 16 44.21 43.62 47.55
N MET A 17 44.57 42.61 46.75
CA MET A 17 45.93 42.14 46.39
C MET A 17 46.50 41.12 47.38
N SER A 18 46.68 39.90 46.88
CA SER A 18 47.84 39.07 47.17
C SER A 18 48.53 38.78 45.84
N PHE A 19 49.67 39.45 45.64
CA PHE A 19 50.54 39.37 44.47
C PHE A 19 51.28 38.03 44.40
N GLY A 20 51.07 37.28 43.34
CA GLY A 20 52.09 36.43 42.73
C GLY A 20 52.57 37.14 41.46
N LEU A 21 53.83 37.56 41.43
CA LEU A 21 54.46 38.19 40.26
C LEU A 21 54.39 37.23 39.06
N VAL A 22 53.62 37.59 38.04
CA VAL A 22 53.84 37.11 36.67
C VAL A 22 54.75 38.13 35.99
N PRO A 23 55.85 37.73 35.33
CA PRO A 23 56.68 38.68 34.61
C PRO A 23 55.84 39.33 33.51
N ALA A 24 55.97 40.65 33.36
CA ALA A 24 55.46 41.38 32.20
C ALA A 24 56.27 40.99 30.96
N GLY A 25 56.01 39.80 30.43
CA GLY A 25 56.26 39.45 29.03
C GLY A 25 54.98 39.74 28.26
N VAL A 26 55.12 40.42 27.11
CA VAL A 26 54.08 40.73 26.12
C VAL A 26 52.93 39.70 26.16
N LEU A 27 51.70 40.15 26.41
CA LEU A 27 50.49 39.39 26.04
C LEU A 27 50.62 39.15 24.53
N ALA A 28 51.17 38.01 24.12
CA ALA A 28 51.21 37.63 22.71
C ALA A 28 49.75 37.59 22.24
N ALA A 29 49.39 38.46 21.31
CA ALA A 29 48.06 38.49 20.73
C ALA A 29 47.73 37.08 20.21
N SER A 30 46.58 36.54 20.61
CA SER A 30 46.12 35.26 20.09
C SER A 30 45.81 35.41 18.60
N PRO A 31 46.15 34.41 17.75
CA PRO A 31 45.77 34.44 16.34
C PRO A 31 44.27 34.64 16.19
N GLY A 32 43.87 35.54 15.28
CA GLY A 32 42.47 35.82 14.99
C GLY A 32 42.05 35.16 13.69
N ILE A 33 40.81 34.66 13.61
CA ILE A 33 40.20 34.29 12.33
C ILE A 33 39.18 35.33 11.91
N SER A 34 39.14 35.60 10.61
CA SER A 34 38.15 36.47 10.00
C SER A 34 37.62 35.87 8.71
N TYR A 35 36.33 36.04 8.45
CA TYR A 35 35.66 35.35 7.36
C TYR A 35 34.41 36.07 6.91
N GLN A 36 34.00 35.77 5.69
CA GLN A 36 32.71 36.17 5.13
C GLN A 36 32.18 35.06 4.21
N THR A 37 30.88 35.08 4.01
CA THR A 37 30.18 34.18 3.10
C THR A 37 29.45 34.97 2.02
N GLN A 38 29.24 34.32 0.87
CA GLN A 38 28.34 34.80 -0.18
C GLN A 38 26.97 34.17 0.05
N ILE A 39 25.96 35.00 0.25
CA ILE A 39 24.60 34.56 0.60
C ILE A 39 23.67 34.80 -0.59
N GLU A 40 22.82 33.83 -0.91
CA GLU A 40 21.81 33.95 -1.95
C GLU A 40 21.02 35.27 -1.82
N ASN A 41 20.86 35.96 -2.95
CA ASN A 41 20.15 37.24 -3.10
C ASN A 41 20.72 38.43 -2.30
N ILE A 42 21.83 38.25 -1.57
CA ILE A 42 22.53 39.31 -0.83
C ILE A 42 23.91 39.57 -1.43
N GLY A 43 24.61 38.51 -1.87
CA GLY A 43 25.99 38.58 -2.32
C GLY A 43 26.97 38.44 -1.14
N TRP A 44 28.20 38.94 -1.32
CA TRP A 44 29.21 38.95 -0.27
C TRP A 44 28.81 39.90 0.87
N GLU A 45 28.95 39.46 2.12
CA GLU A 45 28.56 40.26 3.29
C GLU A 45 29.28 41.63 3.35
N VAL A 46 30.54 41.72 2.96
CA VAL A 46 31.27 43.00 2.92
C VAL A 46 30.65 43.95 1.88
N ASP A 47 30.36 43.46 0.68
CA ASP A 47 29.78 44.27 -0.40
C ASP A 47 28.35 44.72 -0.08
N ALA A 48 27.62 43.90 0.68
CA ALA A 48 26.29 44.21 1.20
C ALA A 48 26.30 45.15 2.43
N GLY A 49 27.47 45.61 2.89
CA GLY A 49 27.61 46.50 4.05
C GLY A 49 27.41 45.83 5.41
N ILE A 50 27.42 44.49 5.47
CA ILE A 50 27.25 43.69 6.69
C ILE A 50 28.59 43.53 7.44
N GLY A 51 29.71 43.54 6.71
CA GLY A 51 31.07 43.52 7.24
C GLY A 51 31.65 42.12 7.47
N LEU A 52 32.97 42.06 7.67
CA LEU A 52 33.72 40.82 7.92
C LEU A 52 33.43 40.30 9.34
N ARG A 53 33.26 38.99 9.50
CA ARG A 53 33.05 38.33 10.79
C ARG A 53 34.36 37.89 11.41
N SER A 54 34.40 37.84 12.73
CA SER A 54 35.57 37.43 13.51
C SER A 54 35.23 36.34 14.54
N ASN A 55 36.26 35.71 15.13
CA ASN A 55 36.19 34.63 16.13
C ASN A 55 34.82 34.49 16.84
N GLY A 56 34.08 33.44 16.49
CA GLY A 56 32.82 33.02 17.12
C GLY A 56 31.55 33.68 16.58
N GLU A 57 31.65 34.74 15.77
CA GLU A 57 30.52 35.42 15.14
C GLU A 57 29.92 34.57 14.02
N ALA A 58 28.59 34.63 13.81
CA ALA A 58 27.98 33.93 12.69
C ALA A 58 28.18 34.75 11.39
N SER A 59 28.68 34.10 10.35
CA SER A 59 28.66 34.59 8.97
C SER A 59 27.59 33.83 8.19
N GLY A 60 26.74 34.53 7.46
CA GLY A 60 25.56 33.96 6.82
C GLY A 60 24.24 34.28 7.54
N THR A 61 23.20 33.50 7.25
CA THR A 61 21.88 33.63 7.90
C THR A 61 21.45 32.32 8.56
N SER A 62 20.64 32.36 9.61
CA SER A 62 20.11 31.14 10.24
C SER A 62 18.59 31.18 10.26
N GLY A 63 17.94 30.21 9.62
CA GLY A 63 16.48 30.07 9.63
C GLY A 63 15.74 30.98 8.65
N LEU A 64 16.46 31.76 7.84
CA LEU A 64 15.87 32.59 6.78
C LEU A 64 15.74 31.86 5.43
N GLY A 65 16.33 30.67 5.32
CA GLY A 65 16.20 29.84 4.13
C GLY A 65 17.13 30.19 2.96
N LEU A 66 18.10 31.09 3.16
CA LEU A 66 19.05 31.51 2.14
C LEU A 66 20.30 30.61 2.14
N ARG A 67 20.72 30.14 0.97
CA ARG A 67 21.95 29.31 0.84
C ARG A 67 23.21 30.15 0.88
N LEU A 68 24.29 29.55 1.39
CA LEU A 68 25.65 30.00 1.10
C LEU A 68 26.08 29.49 -0.27
N GLU A 69 26.80 30.32 -1.03
CA GLU A 69 27.33 30.02 -2.37
C GLU A 69 28.86 30.05 -2.44
N GLY A 70 29.48 30.74 -1.47
CA GLY A 70 30.93 30.86 -1.37
C GLY A 70 31.39 31.31 0.02
N ILE A 71 32.68 31.12 0.30
CA ILE A 71 33.32 31.51 1.56
C ILE A 71 34.76 31.98 1.32
N GLN A 72 35.16 33.00 2.08
CA GLN A 72 36.54 33.47 2.19
C GLN A 72 36.95 33.48 3.66
N ILE A 73 38.12 32.91 3.96
CA ILE A 73 38.64 32.78 5.31
C ILE A 73 40.07 33.33 5.34
N ASN A 74 40.31 34.25 6.26
CA ASN A 74 41.60 34.86 6.51
C ASN A 74 42.00 34.62 7.95
N LEU A 75 43.27 34.31 8.15
CA LEU A 75 43.84 34.14 9.48
C LEU A 75 44.86 35.25 9.73
N ASP A 76 44.64 36.00 10.81
CA ASP A 76 45.56 37.00 11.31
C ASP A 76 46.63 36.31 12.17
N LYS A 77 47.85 36.35 11.65
CA LYS A 77 48.97 35.58 12.14
C LYS A 77 49.49 36.09 13.48
N GLN A 78 49.32 37.38 13.81
CA GLN A 78 49.76 38.00 15.07
C GLN A 78 51.19 37.61 15.52
N GLY A 79 52.11 37.40 14.56
CA GLY A 79 53.51 37.02 14.80
C GLY A 79 53.82 35.52 14.76
N TYR A 80 52.84 34.64 14.57
CA TYR A 80 53.02 33.19 14.38
C TYR A 80 53.16 32.81 12.90
N ASP A 81 53.85 31.71 12.60
CA ASP A 81 53.81 31.06 11.28
C ASP A 81 52.55 30.18 11.16
N LEU A 82 51.42 30.85 10.97
CA LEU A 82 50.10 30.23 10.89
C LEU A 82 49.38 30.65 9.59
N GLY A 83 48.67 29.71 8.99
CA GLY A 83 47.78 29.89 7.85
C GLY A 83 46.53 29.04 7.98
N VAL A 84 45.61 29.19 7.04
CA VAL A 84 44.40 28.38 6.94
C VAL A 84 44.27 27.82 5.53
N SER A 85 43.82 26.57 5.43
CA SER A 85 43.44 25.93 4.17
C SER A 85 42.05 25.32 4.30
N TYR A 86 41.21 25.51 3.28
CA TYR A 86 39.82 25.10 3.31
C TYR A 86 39.28 24.70 1.93
N GLN A 87 38.20 23.94 1.96
CA GLN A 87 37.41 23.56 0.79
C GLN A 87 35.94 23.38 1.16
N THR A 88 35.06 23.44 0.18
CA THR A 88 33.62 23.20 0.34
C THR A 88 33.15 22.02 -0.51
N HIS A 89 32.05 21.39 -0.07
CA HIS A 89 31.26 20.46 -0.87
C HIS A 89 30.13 21.25 -1.53
N ILE A 90 30.15 21.33 -2.86
CA ILE A 90 29.25 22.19 -3.63
C ILE A 90 28.22 21.33 -4.36
N GLN A 91 26.96 21.79 -4.40
CA GLN A 91 25.89 21.14 -5.14
C GLN A 91 26.32 20.78 -6.57
N ASN A 92 26.08 19.52 -6.97
CA ASN A 92 26.39 18.95 -8.29
C ASN A 92 27.89 18.89 -8.66
N ILE A 93 28.80 19.36 -7.80
CA ILE A 93 30.26 19.34 -8.04
C ILE A 93 30.95 18.37 -7.07
N GLY A 94 30.52 18.35 -5.81
CA GLY A 94 31.17 17.57 -4.75
C GLY A 94 32.26 18.37 -4.03
N TRP A 95 33.24 17.68 -3.43
CA TRP A 95 34.38 18.32 -2.76
C TRP A 95 35.33 18.93 -3.78
N GLU A 96 35.71 20.20 -3.60
CA GLU A 96 36.64 20.88 -4.51
C GLU A 96 37.98 20.15 -4.67
N ALA A 97 38.49 19.48 -3.63
CA ALA A 97 39.74 18.71 -3.67
C ALA A 97 39.73 17.52 -4.64
N ASP A 98 38.55 16.98 -4.96
CA ASP A 98 38.38 15.88 -5.91
C ASP A 98 38.29 16.39 -7.36
N THR A 99 38.46 17.71 -7.56
CA THR A 99 38.40 18.39 -8.85
C THR A 99 39.68 19.21 -9.09
N GLU A 100 39.80 19.81 -10.27
CA GLU A 100 40.88 20.75 -10.58
C GLU A 100 40.83 22.06 -9.74
N ILE A 101 39.72 22.32 -9.03
CA ILE A 101 39.54 23.52 -8.19
C ILE A 101 40.48 23.48 -6.98
N GLY A 102 40.60 22.33 -6.32
CA GLY A 102 41.50 22.10 -5.20
C GLY A 102 41.19 22.91 -3.93
N TRP A 103 42.00 22.69 -2.90
CA TRP A 103 41.94 23.44 -1.63
C TRP A 103 42.33 24.91 -1.82
N LYS A 104 41.67 25.80 -1.07
CA LYS A 104 42.00 27.22 -1.00
C LYS A 104 42.84 27.52 0.24
N SER A 105 43.54 28.64 0.20
CA SER A 105 44.35 29.18 1.31
C SER A 105 43.90 30.60 1.63
N ASN A 106 44.41 31.19 2.72
CA ASN A 106 44.10 32.55 3.20
C ASN A 106 43.57 33.51 2.10
N GLY A 107 42.30 33.90 2.22
CA GLY A 107 41.65 34.90 1.38
C GLY A 107 41.16 34.39 0.02
N GLY A 108 41.46 33.16 -0.37
CA GLY A 108 40.94 32.56 -1.61
C GLY A 108 39.45 32.25 -1.54
N THR A 109 38.73 32.33 -2.65
CA THR A 109 37.30 31.96 -2.67
C THR A 109 37.15 30.44 -2.82
N SER A 110 36.42 29.82 -1.89
CA SER A 110 35.92 28.43 -1.99
C SER A 110 34.41 28.46 -2.22
N GLY A 111 33.91 27.67 -3.16
CA GLY A 111 32.52 27.76 -3.65
C GLY A 111 32.41 28.26 -5.09
N THR A 112 31.21 28.62 -5.53
CA THR A 112 30.96 29.11 -6.90
C THR A 112 30.27 30.47 -6.89
N GLU A 113 30.88 31.45 -7.53
CA GLU A 113 30.28 32.76 -7.73
C GLU A 113 29.42 32.78 -9.00
N GLY A 114 28.17 33.25 -8.88
CA GLY A 114 27.27 33.46 -10.02
C GLY A 114 26.65 32.21 -10.64
N GLN A 115 26.92 31.02 -10.09
CA GLN A 115 26.34 29.75 -10.58
C GLN A 115 25.09 29.30 -9.82
N ALA A 116 24.71 30.03 -8.76
CA ALA A 116 23.57 29.71 -7.91
C ALA A 116 23.62 28.30 -7.27
N LEU A 117 24.82 27.74 -7.07
CA LEU A 117 25.01 26.44 -6.43
C LEU A 117 25.23 26.63 -4.93
N ARG A 118 24.49 25.86 -4.11
CA ARG A 118 24.65 25.88 -2.66
C ARG A 118 25.92 25.16 -2.21
N LEU A 119 26.51 25.63 -1.12
CA LEU A 119 27.42 24.86 -0.29
C LEU A 119 26.62 23.89 0.57
N GLU A 120 27.11 22.66 0.73
CA GLU A 120 26.47 21.60 1.53
C GLU A 120 27.33 21.16 2.72
N ALA A 121 28.65 21.26 2.59
CA ALA A 121 29.61 20.98 3.67
C ALA A 121 30.93 21.76 3.49
N ILE A 122 31.78 21.75 4.52
CA ILE A 122 33.07 22.46 4.54
C ILE A 122 34.11 21.70 5.37
N GLN A 123 35.38 21.81 4.98
CA GLN A 123 36.54 21.39 5.76
C GLN A 123 37.55 22.53 5.86
N ILE A 124 38.10 22.75 7.05
CA ILE A 124 39.02 23.86 7.35
C ILE A 124 40.13 23.37 8.27
N LYS A 125 41.39 23.56 7.89
CA LYS A 125 42.57 23.18 8.70
C LYS A 125 43.57 24.32 8.81
N LEU A 126 44.29 24.34 9.93
CA LEU A 126 45.44 25.23 10.12
C LEU A 126 46.66 24.70 9.34
N THR A 127 47.50 25.61 8.87
CA THR A 127 48.76 25.34 8.15
C THR A 127 49.88 26.22 8.72
N GLY A 128 51.14 25.94 8.38
CA GLY A 128 52.32 26.67 8.88
C GLY A 128 53.02 25.97 10.06
N ALA A 129 54.24 26.42 10.40
CA ALA A 129 55.08 25.76 11.40
C ALA A 129 54.53 25.84 12.83
N ASP A 130 53.64 26.80 13.12
CA ASP A 130 53.02 26.97 14.45
C ASP A 130 51.60 26.36 14.56
N ALA A 131 51.14 25.61 13.55
CA ALA A 131 49.79 25.04 13.53
C ALA A 131 49.51 24.05 14.67
N ASP A 132 50.53 23.37 15.18
CA ASP A 132 50.45 22.44 16.31
C ASP A 132 50.27 23.13 17.67
N LYS A 133 50.34 24.46 17.72
CA LYS A 133 50.10 25.28 18.93
C LYS A 133 48.65 25.71 19.09
N PHE A 134 47.80 25.44 18.10
CA PHE A 134 46.41 25.90 18.07
C PHE A 134 45.45 24.83 17.58
N ASP A 135 44.19 24.96 17.96
CA ASP A 135 43.08 24.22 17.38
C ASP A 135 42.08 25.19 16.75
N LEU A 136 41.61 24.85 15.56
CA LEU A 136 40.54 25.54 14.86
C LEU A 136 39.26 24.71 14.97
N TYR A 137 38.23 25.32 15.56
CA TYR A 137 36.89 24.76 15.64
C TYR A 137 35.95 25.51 14.71
N TYR A 138 35.09 24.78 14.01
CA TYR A 138 34.03 25.37 13.19
C TYR A 138 32.76 24.54 13.21
N GLN A 139 31.61 25.21 13.15
CA GLN A 139 30.30 24.57 13.02
C GLN A 139 29.46 25.33 12.02
N VAL A 140 28.51 24.65 11.41
CA VAL A 140 27.63 25.20 10.38
C VAL A 140 26.17 25.09 10.78
N HIS A 141 25.35 25.98 10.23
CA HIS A 141 23.90 25.88 10.24
C HIS A 141 23.43 25.27 8.93
N ALA A 142 22.86 24.07 8.95
CA ALA A 142 22.38 23.37 7.77
C ALA A 142 20.84 23.36 7.73
N GLN A 143 20.28 23.46 6.52
CA GLN A 143 18.84 23.36 6.30
C GLN A 143 18.26 22.09 6.96
N ASN A 144 17.09 22.22 7.61
CA ASN A 144 16.35 21.14 8.28
C ASN A 144 17.09 20.44 9.45
N ILE A 145 18.28 20.91 9.83
CA ILE A 145 19.04 20.39 10.98
C ILE A 145 19.24 21.50 12.02
N GLY A 146 19.61 22.70 11.58
CA GLY A 146 20.02 23.79 12.46
C GLY A 146 21.54 23.84 12.65
N TRP A 147 21.99 24.41 13.78
CA TRP A 147 23.40 24.41 14.17
C TRP A 147 23.88 22.99 14.50
N MET A 148 24.89 22.54 13.78
CA MET A 148 25.50 21.22 13.91
C MET A 148 26.63 21.20 14.96
N GLY A 149 27.26 20.04 15.15
CA GLY A 149 28.44 19.89 16.00
C GLY A 149 29.63 20.73 15.55
N TRP A 150 30.58 20.97 16.46
CA TRP A 150 31.87 21.57 16.12
C TRP A 150 32.80 20.52 15.50
N ALA A 151 33.21 20.75 14.26
CA ALA A 151 34.33 20.07 13.62
C ALA A 151 35.65 20.72 14.05
N LYS A 152 36.73 19.92 14.06
CA LYS A 152 38.07 20.34 14.45
C LYS A 152 39.09 20.06 13.34
N ASN A 153 39.97 21.02 13.05
CA ASN A 153 41.19 20.83 12.26
C ASN A 153 41.09 19.87 11.04
N GLY A 154 40.24 20.21 10.07
CA GLY A 154 40.10 19.46 8.81
C GLY A 154 38.99 18.42 8.81
N GLU A 155 38.35 18.15 9.95
CA GLU A 155 37.12 17.33 10.03
C GLU A 155 35.97 17.94 9.21
N SER A 156 35.07 17.15 8.65
CA SER A 156 33.95 17.72 7.89
C SER A 156 32.93 18.42 8.80
N ALA A 157 32.31 19.50 8.31
CA ALA A 157 31.12 20.11 8.90
C ALA A 157 30.02 20.29 7.84
N GLY A 158 28.76 20.00 8.19
CA GLY A 158 27.61 20.11 7.28
C GLY A 158 27.02 18.77 6.89
N SER A 159 26.63 18.60 5.63
CA SER A 159 26.12 17.32 5.15
C SER A 159 26.47 17.02 3.70
N SER A 160 26.58 15.74 3.34
CA SER A 160 26.69 15.31 1.95
C SER A 160 25.55 14.36 1.57
N GLY A 161 25.09 14.43 0.33
CA GLY A 161 24.02 13.58 -0.22
C GLY A 161 22.60 13.93 0.22
N TYR A 162 22.41 14.73 1.28
CA TYR A 162 21.09 15.21 1.71
C TYR A 162 20.52 16.32 0.83
N GLY A 163 21.37 17.01 0.07
CA GLY A 163 20.98 18.21 -0.66
C GLY A 163 20.72 19.43 0.23
N TYR A 164 21.16 19.41 1.49
CA TYR A 164 20.93 20.52 2.42
C TYR A 164 21.95 21.61 2.23
N ARG A 165 21.46 22.82 2.00
CA ARG A 165 22.29 24.03 1.96
C ARG A 165 22.84 24.33 3.35
N LEU A 166 24.06 24.82 3.39
CA LEU A 166 24.57 25.62 4.49
C LEU A 166 23.91 26.99 4.43
N GLU A 167 23.56 27.54 5.58
CA GLU A 167 22.97 28.87 5.72
C GLU A 167 23.91 29.82 6.50
N ALA A 168 24.69 29.29 7.46
CA ALA A 168 25.67 30.07 8.23
C ALA A 168 26.85 29.21 8.74
N ILE A 169 27.93 29.88 9.16
CA ILE A 169 29.11 29.26 9.77
C ILE A 169 29.66 30.10 10.93
N LYS A 170 30.24 29.42 11.92
CA LYS A 170 31.05 30.00 13.01
C LYS A 170 32.41 29.34 13.05
N MET A 171 33.45 30.11 13.33
CA MET A 171 34.82 29.61 13.47
C MET A 171 35.51 30.27 14.66
N VAL A 172 36.39 29.53 15.33
CA VAL A 172 37.22 30.07 16.42
C VAL A 172 38.57 29.35 16.45
N VAL A 173 39.64 30.12 16.63
CA VAL A 173 40.98 29.60 16.89
C VAL A 173 41.25 29.71 18.40
N VAL A 174 41.67 28.60 18.99
CA VAL A 174 42.02 28.51 20.42
C VAL A 174 43.43 27.92 20.58
N PRO A 175 44.13 28.16 21.69
CA PRO A 175 45.34 27.41 22.02
C PRO A 175 45.08 25.90 21.98
N LYS A 176 46.12 25.13 21.63
CA LYS A 176 46.03 23.67 21.49
C LYS A 176 45.38 23.03 22.72
N ASP A 177 44.49 22.07 22.44
CA ASP A 177 43.78 21.23 23.41
C ASP A 177 42.77 21.97 24.30
N GLN A 178 42.45 23.23 23.99
CA GLN A 178 41.30 23.91 24.58
C GLN A 178 39.99 23.47 23.92
N ALA A 179 38.93 23.38 24.72
CA ALA A 179 37.60 22.99 24.26
C ALA A 179 36.97 24.07 23.36
N PRO A 180 36.04 23.70 22.44
CA PRO A 180 35.26 24.68 21.70
C PRO A 180 34.37 25.51 22.64
N PRO A 181 33.88 26.69 22.20
CA PRO A 181 33.11 27.62 23.03
C PRO A 181 31.85 27.01 23.67
N THR A 182 31.23 26.04 23.00
CA THR A 182 30.06 25.31 23.48
C THR A 182 30.17 23.83 23.14
N VAL A 183 29.75 22.96 24.06
CA VAL A 183 29.63 21.52 23.78
C VAL A 183 28.25 21.27 23.16
N THR A 184 28.22 20.64 21.98
CA THR A 184 27.00 20.25 21.26
C THR A 184 26.95 18.73 21.11
N THR A 185 25.75 18.15 21.15
CA THR A 185 25.54 16.69 21.02
C THR A 185 25.21 16.25 19.59
N THR A 186 24.89 17.20 18.70
CA THR A 186 24.68 16.94 17.28
C THR A 186 26.02 16.65 16.61
N PRO A 187 26.13 15.65 15.73
CA PRO A 187 27.33 15.45 14.91
C PRO A 187 27.69 16.69 14.10
N ALA A 188 28.99 16.91 13.84
CA ALA A 188 29.44 18.01 13.00
C ALA A 188 29.13 17.77 11.50
N PHE A 189 29.09 16.50 11.08
CA PHE A 189 28.88 16.09 9.69
C PHE A 189 27.92 14.91 9.58
N LEU A 190 27.05 14.93 8.57
CA LEU A 190 26.14 13.83 8.22
C LEU A 190 26.30 13.43 6.75
N ILE A 191 26.27 12.14 6.48
CA ILE A 191 26.35 11.59 5.13
C ILE A 191 25.05 10.85 4.85
N TYR A 192 24.42 11.14 3.72
CA TYR A 192 23.18 10.46 3.35
C TYR A 192 23.49 8.99 3.07
N PRO A 193 22.81 8.04 3.73
CA PRO A 193 23.12 6.64 3.52
C PRO A 193 22.74 6.19 2.10
N SER A 194 23.47 5.21 1.58
CA SER A 194 23.21 4.67 0.24
C SER A 194 22.98 3.17 0.29
N VAL A 195 22.32 2.63 -0.74
CA VAL A 195 22.25 1.18 -0.97
C VAL A 195 23.10 0.83 -2.18
N LEU A 196 24.06 -0.07 -2.00
CA LEU A 196 24.93 -0.60 -3.04
C LEU A 196 24.36 -1.92 -3.53
N TYR A 197 24.33 -2.13 -4.84
CA TYR A 197 23.83 -3.38 -5.42
C TYR A 197 24.45 -3.70 -6.77
N GLN A 198 24.39 -4.98 -7.12
CA GLN A 198 24.76 -5.49 -8.42
C GLN A 198 23.96 -6.74 -8.74
N THR A 199 23.86 -7.03 -10.03
CA THR A 199 23.18 -8.22 -10.53
C THR A 199 24.14 -9.11 -11.32
N GLN A 200 23.84 -10.40 -11.35
CA GLN A 200 24.43 -11.38 -12.27
C GLN A 200 23.57 -11.41 -13.52
N ILE A 201 24.14 -11.04 -14.66
CA ILE A 201 23.43 -10.94 -15.94
C ILE A 201 23.84 -12.09 -16.86
N GLU A 202 22.87 -12.70 -17.53
CA GLU A 202 23.12 -13.74 -18.53
C GLU A 202 24.21 -13.31 -19.55
N ASN A 203 25.14 -14.22 -19.82
CA ASN A 203 26.26 -14.05 -20.76
C ASN A 203 27.26 -12.92 -20.45
N ILE A 204 27.06 -12.18 -19.36
CA ILE A 204 27.96 -11.11 -18.91
C ILE A 204 28.63 -11.49 -17.57
N GLY A 205 27.87 -12.07 -16.65
CA GLY A 205 28.33 -12.37 -15.29
C GLY A 205 27.96 -11.25 -14.30
N TRP A 206 28.70 -11.17 -13.18
CA TRP A 206 28.53 -10.09 -12.21
C TRP A 206 29.00 -8.78 -12.82
N GLU A 207 28.20 -7.72 -12.68
CA GLU A 207 28.53 -6.39 -13.20
C GLU A 207 29.92 -5.89 -12.76
N VAL A 208 30.31 -6.12 -11.50
CA VAL A 208 31.63 -5.73 -11.00
C VAL A 208 32.75 -6.47 -11.74
N ASP A 209 32.62 -7.79 -11.90
CA ASP A 209 33.61 -8.63 -12.59
C ASP A 209 33.71 -8.26 -14.08
N ALA A 210 32.60 -7.81 -14.67
CA ALA A 210 32.52 -7.30 -16.04
C ALA A 210 32.99 -5.84 -16.20
N GLY A 211 33.48 -5.19 -15.14
CA GLY A 211 33.98 -3.81 -15.19
C GLY A 211 32.89 -2.73 -15.25
N MET A 212 31.62 -3.09 -14.97
CA MET A 212 30.48 -2.17 -14.99
C MET A 212 30.26 -1.44 -13.66
N GLY A 213 30.97 -1.85 -12.60
CA GLY A 213 30.95 -1.24 -11.26
C GLY A 213 29.67 -1.51 -10.47
N LEU A 214 29.75 -1.29 -9.14
CA LEU A 214 28.60 -1.34 -8.24
C LEU A 214 27.62 -0.20 -8.55
N LYS A 215 26.32 -0.50 -8.43
CA LYS A 215 25.26 0.50 -8.57
C LYS A 215 24.89 1.04 -7.20
N THR A 216 24.47 2.30 -7.17
CA THR A 216 24.00 2.96 -5.95
C THR A 216 22.69 3.73 -6.23
N ASN A 217 21.85 3.85 -5.21
CA ASN A 217 20.64 4.69 -5.14
C ASN A 217 20.04 5.12 -6.49
N GLY A 218 19.16 4.28 -7.05
CA GLY A 218 18.36 4.59 -8.24
C GLY A 218 19.06 4.31 -9.58
N ALA A 219 20.36 4.02 -9.58
CA ALA A 219 21.07 3.57 -10.77
C ALA A 219 20.53 2.22 -11.29
N VAL A 220 20.55 2.01 -12.60
CA VAL A 220 20.11 0.73 -13.18
C VAL A 220 21.20 -0.31 -12.97
N SER A 221 20.83 -1.45 -12.36
CA SER A 221 21.61 -2.68 -12.37
C SER A 221 20.93 -3.69 -13.29
N GLY A 222 21.69 -4.32 -14.19
CA GLY A 222 21.14 -5.17 -15.25
C GLY A 222 21.05 -4.49 -16.62
N THR A 223 20.24 -5.05 -17.50
CA THR A 223 19.97 -4.50 -18.84
C THR A 223 18.46 -4.32 -19.06
N SER A 224 18.04 -3.32 -19.84
CA SER A 224 16.62 -3.12 -20.14
C SER A 224 16.42 -3.21 -21.65
N GLY A 225 15.50 -4.08 -22.09
CA GLY A 225 15.15 -4.24 -23.52
C GLY A 225 16.18 -5.00 -24.36
N GLN A 226 17.24 -5.53 -23.75
CA GLN A 226 18.27 -6.32 -24.45
C GLN A 226 18.00 -7.83 -24.41
N GLY A 227 16.99 -8.26 -23.67
CA GLY A 227 16.59 -9.66 -23.62
C GLY A 227 17.42 -10.56 -22.70
N LEU A 228 18.37 -10.00 -21.94
CA LEU A 228 19.22 -10.76 -21.01
C LEU A 228 18.54 -10.88 -19.65
N ARG A 229 18.49 -12.10 -19.10
CA ARG A 229 17.93 -12.34 -17.75
C ARG A 229 18.90 -11.94 -16.65
N LEU A 230 18.34 -11.52 -15.52
CA LEU A 230 19.03 -11.57 -14.24
C LEU A 230 19.01 -13.01 -13.69
N GLU A 231 20.14 -13.43 -13.13
CA GLU A 231 20.32 -14.76 -12.52
C GLU A 231 20.58 -14.67 -11.00
N GLY A 232 20.98 -13.51 -10.50
CA GLY A 232 21.26 -13.29 -9.09
C GLY A 232 21.44 -11.82 -8.75
N ILE A 233 21.36 -11.51 -7.46
CA ILE A 233 21.53 -10.15 -6.93
C ILE A 233 22.27 -10.17 -5.60
N LYS A 234 23.08 -9.13 -5.36
CA LYS A 234 23.70 -8.80 -4.07
C LYS A 234 23.36 -7.35 -3.74
N ILE A 235 22.87 -7.12 -2.52
CA ILE A 235 22.48 -5.80 -2.03
C ILE A 235 23.18 -5.59 -0.68
N ASN A 236 23.90 -4.49 -0.55
CA ASN A 236 24.63 -4.13 0.66
C ASN A 236 24.36 -2.66 1.00
N PRO A 237 23.84 -2.34 2.19
CA PRO A 237 23.73 -0.95 2.62
C PRO A 237 25.12 -0.35 2.88
N ASP A 238 25.27 0.94 2.58
CA ASP A 238 26.43 1.75 2.98
C ASP A 238 26.10 2.47 4.30
N LEU A 239 26.66 1.92 5.38
CA LEU A 239 26.23 2.08 6.77
C LEU A 239 26.69 3.38 7.45
N GLN A 240 26.98 4.45 6.72
CA GLN A 240 27.68 5.60 7.29
C GLN A 240 26.87 6.33 8.39
N GLY A 241 27.05 5.90 9.64
CA GLY A 241 26.44 6.47 10.84
C GLY A 241 25.03 5.97 11.19
N PHE A 242 24.52 4.92 10.54
CA PHE A 242 23.18 4.38 10.81
C PHE A 242 23.21 2.86 11.09
N ASP A 243 22.38 2.42 12.02
CA ASP A 243 22.18 1.01 12.37
C ASP A 243 20.99 0.42 11.60
N PHE A 244 21.15 0.20 10.30
CA PHE A 244 20.19 -0.58 9.52
C PHE A 244 20.86 -1.51 8.51
N GLY A 245 20.27 -2.69 8.29
CA GLY A 245 20.66 -3.67 7.28
C GLY A 245 19.63 -3.78 6.15
N VAL A 246 19.83 -4.73 5.25
CA VAL A 246 18.84 -5.13 4.24
C VAL A 246 18.61 -6.64 4.28
N SER A 247 17.35 -7.05 4.13
CA SER A 247 16.97 -8.45 3.92
C SER A 247 16.16 -8.58 2.64
N TYR A 248 16.48 -9.57 1.82
CA TYR A 248 15.88 -9.75 0.50
C TYR A 248 15.80 -11.21 0.07
N GLN A 249 14.92 -11.48 -0.88
CA GLN A 249 14.79 -12.78 -1.54
C GLN A 249 14.29 -12.60 -2.97
N THR A 250 14.52 -13.61 -3.81
CA THR A 250 14.03 -13.63 -5.20
C THR A 250 13.11 -14.83 -5.45
N HIS A 251 12.22 -14.67 -6.44
CA HIS A 251 11.47 -15.77 -7.03
C HIS A 251 12.25 -16.28 -8.24
N ILE A 252 12.63 -17.56 -8.23
CA ILE A 252 13.56 -18.14 -9.20
C ILE A 252 12.84 -19.20 -10.03
N GLN A 253 13.14 -19.25 -11.33
CA GLN A 253 12.61 -20.26 -12.25
C GLN A 253 12.75 -21.71 -11.70
N ASP A 254 11.63 -22.44 -11.72
CA ASP A 254 11.43 -23.81 -11.24
C ASP A 254 11.76 -24.05 -9.75
N ILE A 255 12.00 -22.99 -8.98
CA ILE A 255 12.29 -23.06 -7.54
C ILE A 255 11.21 -22.33 -6.73
N GLY A 256 10.74 -21.18 -7.22
CA GLY A 256 9.80 -20.33 -6.51
C GLY A 256 10.51 -19.31 -5.62
N TRP A 257 9.81 -18.82 -4.59
CA TRP A 257 10.40 -17.94 -3.58
C TRP A 257 11.41 -18.69 -2.73
N GLU A 258 12.59 -18.10 -2.53
CA GLU A 258 13.64 -18.74 -1.73
C GLU A 258 13.21 -19.02 -0.28
N ALA A 259 12.36 -18.17 0.33
CA ALA A 259 11.84 -18.36 1.67
C ALA A 259 10.97 -19.62 1.84
N ASP A 260 10.36 -20.11 0.76
CA ASP A 260 9.55 -21.34 0.78
C ASP A 260 10.42 -22.61 0.66
N THR A 261 11.74 -22.44 0.64
CA THR A 261 12.73 -23.52 0.51
C THR A 261 13.75 -23.44 1.65
N GLY A 262 14.66 -24.42 1.73
CA GLY A 262 15.81 -24.36 2.63
C GLY A 262 16.81 -23.23 2.32
N ARG A 263 16.61 -22.43 1.25
CA ARG A 263 17.50 -21.31 0.89
C ARG A 263 17.26 -20.07 1.75
N GLY A 264 16.01 -19.79 2.14
CA GLY A 264 15.65 -18.69 3.04
C GLY A 264 15.94 -17.29 2.50
N TRP A 265 15.60 -16.28 3.30
CA TRP A 265 15.96 -14.88 3.06
C TRP A 265 17.47 -14.66 3.12
N LYS A 266 17.96 -13.71 2.33
CA LYS A 266 19.36 -13.26 2.31
C LYS A 266 19.49 -11.90 2.99
N SER A 267 20.70 -11.60 3.42
CA SER A 267 21.04 -10.33 4.08
C SER A 267 22.38 -9.83 3.60
N ASP A 268 22.52 -8.50 3.57
CA ASP A 268 23.79 -7.76 3.51
C ASP A 268 24.89 -8.41 2.65
N GLY A 269 24.74 -8.28 1.33
CA GLY A 269 25.72 -8.74 0.35
C GLY A 269 25.65 -10.25 0.01
N ALA A 270 24.90 -11.05 0.77
CA ALA A 270 24.70 -12.47 0.44
C ALA A 270 23.94 -12.64 -0.89
N MET A 271 24.35 -13.58 -1.74
CA MET A 271 23.69 -13.78 -3.03
C MET A 271 22.26 -14.34 -2.85
N SER A 272 21.29 -13.69 -3.49
CA SER A 272 19.94 -14.23 -3.76
C SER A 272 19.84 -14.56 -5.25
N GLY A 273 19.28 -15.73 -5.60
CA GLY A 273 19.26 -16.25 -6.97
C GLY A 273 20.13 -17.49 -7.19
N THR A 274 20.51 -17.74 -8.45
CA THR A 274 21.32 -18.88 -8.90
C THR A 274 22.31 -18.46 -9.99
N ALA A 275 23.52 -18.08 -9.60
CA ALA A 275 24.58 -17.79 -10.57
C ALA A 275 25.11 -19.10 -11.20
N GLY A 276 25.13 -19.18 -12.53
CA GLY A 276 25.69 -20.32 -13.27
C GLY A 276 24.75 -21.52 -13.45
N GLU A 277 23.51 -21.47 -12.95
CA GLU A 277 22.50 -22.51 -13.18
C GLU A 277 21.55 -22.19 -14.35
N SER A 278 21.78 -21.08 -15.06
CA SER A 278 20.96 -20.62 -16.20
C SER A 278 19.47 -20.40 -15.88
N LYS A 279 19.13 -20.17 -14.61
CA LYS A 279 17.77 -19.88 -14.17
C LYS A 279 17.55 -18.38 -14.03
N ARG A 280 16.43 -17.89 -14.57
CA ARG A 280 16.03 -16.48 -14.45
C ARG A 280 15.46 -16.16 -13.06
N LEU A 281 15.69 -14.94 -12.61
CA LEU A 281 14.87 -14.29 -11.59
C LEU A 281 13.56 -13.82 -12.24
N GLU A 282 12.46 -13.92 -11.51
CA GLU A 282 11.11 -13.51 -11.98
C GLU A 282 10.50 -12.41 -11.10
N ALA A 283 10.84 -12.40 -9.81
CA ALA A 283 10.41 -11.38 -8.84
C ALA A 283 11.41 -11.22 -7.68
N ILE A 284 11.23 -10.17 -6.88
CA ILE A 284 12.08 -9.84 -5.73
C ILE A 284 11.29 -9.16 -4.61
N GLN A 285 11.70 -9.38 -3.36
CA GLN A 285 11.26 -8.63 -2.18
C GLN A 285 12.48 -8.12 -1.42
N ILE A 286 12.43 -6.88 -0.92
CA ILE A 286 13.54 -6.22 -0.22
C ILE A 286 12.99 -5.39 0.93
N LYS A 287 13.49 -5.58 2.14
CA LYS A 287 13.11 -4.80 3.33
C LYS A 287 14.33 -4.34 4.11
N LEU A 288 14.21 -3.20 4.78
CA LEU A 288 15.19 -2.72 5.74
C LEU A 288 15.10 -3.52 7.04
N THR A 289 16.23 -3.66 7.74
CA THR A 289 16.37 -4.27 9.07
C THR A 289 17.20 -3.37 9.98
N GLY A 290 17.30 -3.63 11.28
CA GLY A 290 18.11 -2.85 12.23
C GLY A 290 17.36 -1.70 12.92
N ALA A 291 18.00 -1.06 13.91
CA ALA A 291 17.37 -0.10 14.82
C ALA A 291 16.95 1.22 14.14
N ASP A 292 17.59 1.59 13.04
CA ASP A 292 17.31 2.84 12.29
C ASP A 292 16.44 2.61 11.04
N ALA A 293 15.89 1.41 10.84
CA ALA A 293 15.07 1.07 9.67
C ALA A 293 13.79 1.90 9.56
N ASP A 294 13.28 2.45 10.66
CA ASP A 294 12.09 3.30 10.71
C ASP A 294 12.36 4.74 10.27
N LYS A 295 13.63 5.14 10.11
CA LYS A 295 14.03 6.47 9.63
C LYS A 295 14.00 6.58 8.10
N PHE A 296 13.90 5.46 7.40
CA PHE A 296 13.96 5.39 5.94
C PHE A 296 12.86 4.50 5.34
N ASP A 297 12.56 4.72 4.07
CA ASP A 297 11.82 3.80 3.21
C ASP A 297 12.74 3.34 2.08
N LEU A 298 12.72 2.05 1.79
CA LEU A 298 13.44 1.45 0.69
C LEU A 298 12.45 1.13 -0.43
N TYR A 299 12.63 1.78 -1.57
CA TYR A 299 11.84 1.59 -2.77
C TYR A 299 12.65 0.82 -3.82
N TYR A 300 11.99 -0.07 -4.54
CA TYR A 300 12.60 -0.80 -5.66
C TYR A 300 11.58 -1.05 -6.76
N GLN A 301 12.05 -0.99 -7.99
CA GLN A 301 11.26 -1.36 -9.17
C GLN A 301 12.11 -2.24 -10.08
N VAL A 302 11.46 -3.13 -10.81
CA VAL A 302 12.12 -4.05 -11.74
C VAL A 302 11.64 -3.85 -13.15
N HIS A 303 12.51 -4.17 -14.11
CA HIS A 303 12.16 -4.30 -15.51
C HIS A 303 11.89 -5.77 -15.81
N ALA A 304 10.64 -6.12 -16.10
CA ALA A 304 10.25 -7.50 -16.43
C ALA A 304 10.03 -7.65 -17.94
N GLN A 305 10.42 -8.81 -18.48
CA GLN A 305 10.17 -9.17 -19.87
C GLN A 305 8.70 -8.95 -20.24
N ASN A 306 8.46 -8.35 -21.41
CA ASN A 306 7.14 -8.04 -21.97
C ASN A 306 6.27 -7.04 -21.16
N MET A 307 6.66 -6.65 -19.95
CA MET A 307 5.95 -5.64 -19.15
C MET A 307 6.69 -4.30 -19.09
N GLY A 308 8.01 -4.30 -19.27
CA GLY A 308 8.84 -3.10 -19.11
C GLY A 308 9.11 -2.79 -17.64
N TRP A 309 9.30 -1.51 -17.32
CA TRP A 309 9.46 -1.04 -15.94
C TRP A 309 8.13 -1.10 -15.19
N MET A 310 8.07 -1.97 -14.18
CA MET A 310 6.93 -2.13 -13.29
C MET A 310 6.87 -1.01 -12.25
N GLY A 311 5.82 -1.01 -11.41
CA GLY A 311 5.70 -0.06 -10.31
C GLY A 311 6.77 -0.21 -9.23
N TRP A 312 6.88 0.81 -8.37
CA TRP A 312 7.74 0.76 -7.20
C TRP A 312 7.09 -0.06 -6.08
N ALA A 313 7.75 -1.12 -5.66
CA ALA A 313 7.51 -1.79 -4.39
C ALA A 313 8.24 -1.05 -3.26
N LYS A 314 7.72 -1.17 -2.04
CA LYS A 314 8.29 -0.58 -0.84
C LYS A 314 8.42 -1.61 0.28
N ASN A 315 9.54 -1.60 1.00
CA ASN A 315 9.72 -2.28 2.29
C ASN A 315 9.09 -3.70 2.40
N GLY A 316 9.51 -4.63 1.55
CA GLY A 316 9.10 -6.04 1.60
C GLY A 316 7.94 -6.40 0.68
N GLU A 317 7.28 -5.41 0.06
CA GLU A 317 6.31 -5.65 -1.02
C GLU A 317 6.94 -6.41 -2.21
N SER A 318 6.18 -7.22 -2.92
CA SER A 318 6.74 -7.91 -4.09
C SER A 318 6.97 -6.93 -5.25
N ALA A 319 8.05 -7.16 -6.03
CA ALA A 319 8.27 -6.53 -7.33
C ALA A 319 8.56 -7.59 -8.40
N GLY A 320 7.99 -7.47 -9.61
CA GLY A 320 8.20 -8.40 -10.73
C GLY A 320 6.97 -9.25 -11.06
N THR A 321 7.20 -10.50 -11.46
CA THR A 321 6.12 -11.41 -11.85
C THR A 321 6.27 -12.79 -11.24
N ALA A 322 5.15 -13.47 -10.97
CA ALA A 322 5.13 -14.88 -10.63
C ALA A 322 4.23 -15.65 -11.60
N GLY A 323 4.63 -16.87 -11.97
CA GLY A 323 3.84 -17.77 -12.83
C GLY A 323 3.74 -17.39 -14.32
N TYR A 324 4.17 -16.19 -14.73
CA TYR A 324 4.24 -15.77 -16.14
C TYR A 324 5.45 -16.33 -16.90
N SER A 325 6.45 -16.85 -16.19
CA SER A 325 7.75 -17.22 -16.75
C SER A 325 8.53 -16.04 -17.36
N TYR A 326 8.22 -14.80 -16.96
CA TYR A 326 8.92 -13.61 -17.44
C TYR A 326 10.17 -13.36 -16.60
N ARG A 327 11.31 -13.20 -17.27
CA ARG A 327 12.58 -12.85 -16.61
C ARG A 327 12.56 -11.40 -16.16
N LEU A 328 13.22 -11.13 -15.03
CA LEU A 328 13.72 -9.80 -14.73
C LEU A 328 14.94 -9.52 -15.61
N GLU A 329 15.05 -8.31 -16.11
CA GLU A 329 16.19 -7.85 -16.93
C GLU A 329 17.01 -6.78 -16.20
N ALA A 330 16.37 -5.95 -15.36
CA ALA A 330 17.03 -4.91 -14.57
C ALA A 330 16.27 -4.56 -13.28
N ILE A 331 16.96 -3.85 -12.37
CA ILE A 331 16.41 -3.34 -11.11
C ILE A 331 16.96 -1.95 -10.78
N LYS A 332 16.15 -1.14 -10.11
CA LYS A 332 16.56 0.07 -9.39
C LYS A 332 16.18 -0.07 -7.92
N ILE A 333 17.07 0.33 -7.03
CA ILE A 333 16.82 0.35 -5.58
C ILE A 333 17.23 1.73 -5.07
N ILE A 334 16.37 2.37 -4.29
CA ILE A 334 16.62 3.70 -3.74
C ILE A 334 16.19 3.77 -2.28
N LEU A 335 17.02 4.41 -1.48
CA LEU A 335 16.74 4.72 -0.09
C LEU A 335 16.25 6.16 0.03
N VAL A 336 15.06 6.37 0.58
CA VAL A 336 14.50 7.69 0.86
C VAL A 336 14.22 7.84 2.34
N ARG A 337 14.15 9.08 2.85
CA ARG A 337 13.69 9.32 4.22
C ARG A 337 12.27 8.81 4.40
N LYS A 338 11.95 8.36 5.63
CA LYS A 338 10.61 7.87 5.96
C LYS A 338 9.53 8.87 5.54
N GLY A 339 8.50 8.36 4.87
CA GLY A 339 7.34 9.16 4.46
C GLY A 339 7.56 10.00 3.20
N GLN A 340 8.74 9.98 2.59
CA GLN A 340 8.93 10.47 1.22
C GLN A 340 8.27 9.49 0.24
N GLY A 341 7.58 10.02 -0.78
CA GLY A 341 6.96 9.20 -1.82
C GLY A 341 8.00 8.52 -2.73
N ALA A 342 7.53 7.56 -3.54
CA ALA A 342 8.38 6.93 -4.55
C ALA A 342 8.91 7.98 -5.55
N PRO A 343 10.12 7.81 -6.12
CA PRO A 343 10.75 8.83 -6.97
C PRO A 343 9.92 9.24 -8.20
N SER A 344 9.14 8.31 -8.76
CA SER A 344 8.27 8.57 -9.91
C SER A 344 7.11 7.56 -9.95
N PRO A 345 5.85 7.99 -10.05
CA PRO A 345 4.70 7.08 -10.19
C PRO A 345 4.79 6.27 -11.49
N SER A 346 4.48 4.97 -11.43
CA SER A 346 4.29 4.10 -12.59
C SER A 346 2.82 3.73 -12.73
N ALA A 347 2.35 3.52 -13.96
CA ALA A 347 0.98 3.08 -14.23
C ALA A 347 0.79 1.56 -14.02
N LEU A 348 1.89 0.80 -13.94
CA LEU A 348 1.85 -0.65 -13.70
C LEU A 348 1.97 -0.97 -12.20
N PRO A 349 1.36 -2.06 -11.71
CA PRO A 349 1.65 -2.59 -10.38
C PRO A 349 3.14 -2.89 -10.22
N ALA A 350 3.62 -2.88 -8.96
CA ALA A 350 4.97 -3.34 -8.68
C ALA A 350 5.13 -4.84 -8.93
N PHE A 351 4.09 -5.63 -8.70
CA PHE A 351 4.10 -7.09 -8.87
C PHE A 351 2.82 -7.65 -9.48
N SER A 352 2.95 -8.72 -10.26
CA SER A 352 1.81 -9.47 -10.81
C SER A 352 2.02 -10.98 -10.77
N ASP A 353 1.05 -11.71 -10.23
CA ASP A 353 1.04 -13.18 -10.20
C ASP A 353 0.03 -13.74 -11.19
N LYS A 354 0.44 -14.69 -12.04
CA LYS A 354 -0.46 -15.38 -12.98
C LYS A 354 -1.54 -16.16 -12.25
N LYS A 355 -1.26 -16.69 -11.04
CA LYS A 355 -2.30 -17.37 -10.24
C LYS A 355 -3.47 -16.45 -9.91
N SER A 356 -3.25 -15.15 -9.73
CA SER A 356 -4.35 -14.20 -9.48
C SER A 356 -5.33 -14.09 -10.66
N SER A 357 -4.91 -14.58 -11.84
CA SER A 357 -5.69 -14.66 -13.08
C SER A 357 -6.41 -16.02 -13.25
N ILE A 358 -6.34 -16.93 -12.29
CA ILE A 358 -7.01 -18.25 -12.34
C ILE A 358 -8.05 -18.31 -11.22
N VAL A 359 -9.27 -18.72 -11.57
CA VAL A 359 -10.33 -18.99 -10.60
C VAL A 359 -10.31 -20.48 -10.25
N GLU A 360 -9.91 -20.78 -9.02
CA GLU A 360 -9.98 -22.13 -8.46
C GLU A 360 -11.42 -22.44 -8.01
N GLY A 361 -11.94 -23.60 -8.43
CA GLY A 361 -13.33 -23.97 -8.15
C GLY A 361 -14.35 -23.12 -8.92
N ASN A 362 -15.37 -22.64 -8.20
CA ASN A 362 -16.53 -22.00 -8.81
C ASN A 362 -16.83 -20.58 -8.28
N LEU A 363 -15.90 -19.98 -7.53
CA LEU A 363 -16.09 -18.67 -6.92
C LEU A 363 -14.77 -17.90 -6.96
N PHE A 364 -14.80 -16.65 -7.39
CA PHE A 364 -13.71 -15.71 -7.13
C PHE A 364 -14.21 -14.56 -6.26
N ILE A 365 -13.35 -14.08 -5.37
CA ILE A 365 -13.58 -12.88 -4.58
C ILE A 365 -12.32 -12.02 -4.68
N LYS A 366 -12.50 -10.72 -4.92
CA LYS A 366 -11.45 -9.72 -5.04
C LYS A 366 -11.76 -8.59 -4.06
N SER A 367 -10.92 -8.42 -3.04
CA SER A 367 -11.16 -7.42 -1.97
C SER A 367 -9.91 -6.74 -1.43
N THR A 368 -8.71 -7.08 -1.93
CA THR A 368 -7.45 -6.49 -1.46
C THR A 368 -6.77 -5.59 -2.49
N PRO A 369 -5.82 -4.70 -2.12
CA PRO A 369 -5.03 -3.96 -3.10
C PRO A 369 -4.33 -4.87 -4.10
N GLY A 370 -3.83 -6.03 -3.64
CA GLY A 370 -3.19 -7.02 -4.51
C GLY A 370 -4.15 -7.69 -5.49
N ASP A 371 -5.41 -7.86 -5.12
CA ASP A 371 -6.46 -8.38 -6.00
C ASP A 371 -6.81 -7.42 -7.13
N PHE A 372 -6.75 -6.11 -6.85
CA PHE A 372 -7.09 -5.07 -7.82
C PHE A 372 -5.90 -4.64 -8.67
N ASN A 373 -4.70 -4.61 -8.09
CA ASN A 373 -3.47 -4.15 -8.72
C ASN A 373 -2.72 -5.30 -9.43
N VAL A 374 -3.37 -5.86 -10.46
CA VAL A 374 -2.86 -6.99 -11.25
C VAL A 374 -2.40 -6.53 -12.64
N ALA A 375 -1.48 -7.27 -13.27
CA ALA A 375 -1.09 -6.96 -14.65
C ALA A 375 -2.30 -7.02 -15.58
N GLU A 376 -2.31 -6.15 -16.60
CA GLU A 376 -3.41 -5.97 -17.58
C GLU A 376 -4.70 -5.36 -17.02
N ALA A 377 -4.78 -5.06 -15.71
CA ALA A 377 -5.85 -4.23 -15.20
C ALA A 377 -5.74 -2.80 -15.78
N VAL A 378 -6.88 -2.19 -16.06
CA VAL A 378 -6.98 -0.83 -16.62
C VAL A 378 -7.60 0.08 -15.57
N PHE A 379 -6.92 1.20 -15.29
CA PHE A 379 -7.36 2.24 -14.37
C PHE A 379 -7.60 3.54 -15.14
N ASP A 380 -8.86 3.86 -15.41
CA ASP A 380 -9.28 5.13 -15.99
C ASP A 380 -9.95 5.99 -14.91
N ASN A 381 -9.31 7.09 -14.50
CA ASN A 381 -9.81 8.01 -13.47
C ASN A 381 -10.17 7.38 -12.10
N VAL A 382 -9.65 6.18 -11.84
CA VAL A 382 -9.76 5.44 -10.57
C VAL A 382 -8.39 5.06 -10.02
N GLU A 383 -8.32 4.79 -8.74
CA GLU A 383 -7.12 4.31 -8.05
C GLU A 383 -7.45 3.28 -6.98
N VAL A 384 -6.45 2.47 -6.63
CA VAL A 384 -6.53 1.55 -5.50
C VAL A 384 -6.30 2.33 -4.21
N SER A 385 -7.23 2.22 -3.27
CA SER A 385 -7.14 2.77 -1.92
C SER A 385 -6.87 1.66 -0.92
N ASN A 386 -6.08 1.98 0.11
CA ASN A 386 -5.82 1.11 1.26
C ASN A 386 -6.87 1.27 2.38
N ASN A 387 -8.07 1.77 2.05
CA ASN A 387 -9.19 1.84 3.00
C ASN A 387 -9.71 0.43 3.31
N GLY A 388 -9.72 0.05 4.59
CA GLY A 388 -10.07 -1.31 5.00
C GLY A 388 -9.09 -2.34 4.42
N ASP A 389 -9.62 -3.48 3.97
CA ASP A 389 -8.81 -4.54 3.34
C ASP A 389 -8.34 -4.19 1.92
N GLY A 390 -8.86 -3.12 1.32
CA GLY A 390 -8.63 -2.71 -0.07
C GLY A 390 -9.87 -2.15 -0.75
N ALA A 391 -9.71 -1.14 -1.61
CA ALA A 391 -10.83 -0.57 -2.36
C ALA A 391 -10.44 0.05 -3.71
N ILE A 392 -11.42 0.18 -4.61
CA ILE A 392 -11.35 1.05 -5.78
C ILE A 392 -12.17 2.32 -5.53
N VAL A 393 -11.55 3.48 -5.77
CA VAL A 393 -12.15 4.81 -5.62
C VAL A 393 -11.87 5.67 -6.85
N LEU A 394 -12.61 6.78 -7.01
CA LEU A 394 -12.30 7.81 -8.00
C LEU A 394 -11.02 8.56 -7.61
N LYS A 395 -10.19 8.89 -8.58
CA LYS A 395 -9.05 9.81 -8.39
C LYS A 395 -9.54 11.19 -7.96
N ALA A 396 -8.75 11.87 -7.15
CA ALA A 396 -9.07 13.24 -6.72
C ALA A 396 -9.37 14.15 -7.93
N GLY A 397 -10.51 14.84 -7.88
CA GLY A 397 -10.96 15.76 -8.92
C GLY A 397 -11.75 15.13 -10.07
N THR A 398 -11.92 13.80 -10.10
CA THR A 398 -12.76 13.12 -11.12
C THR A 398 -14.16 12.83 -10.57
N GLN A 399 -15.13 12.73 -11.48
CA GLN A 399 -16.54 12.43 -11.17
C GLN A 399 -17.01 11.12 -11.80
N SER A 400 -16.21 10.55 -12.69
CA SER A 400 -16.44 9.23 -13.26
C SER A 400 -15.11 8.54 -13.48
N GLY A 401 -15.13 7.21 -13.47
CA GLY A 401 -13.95 6.41 -13.71
C GLY A 401 -14.29 4.93 -13.88
N VAL A 402 -13.37 4.20 -14.49
CA VAL A 402 -13.53 2.80 -14.84
C VAL A 402 -12.31 2.00 -14.37
N TYR A 403 -12.57 0.97 -13.57
CA TYR A 403 -11.63 -0.11 -13.34
C TYR A 403 -12.00 -1.30 -14.22
N ALA A 404 -11.08 -1.84 -15.02
CA ALA A 404 -11.28 -3.12 -15.69
C ALA A 404 -10.24 -4.13 -15.21
N SER A 405 -10.69 -5.33 -14.84
CA SER A 405 -9.81 -6.41 -14.39
C SER A 405 -8.93 -6.93 -15.51
N ASN A 406 -7.90 -7.69 -15.16
CA ASN A 406 -7.28 -8.66 -16.07
C ASN A 406 -8.28 -9.73 -16.54
N SER A 407 -7.89 -10.54 -17.53
CA SER A 407 -8.67 -11.73 -17.91
C SER A 407 -8.46 -12.85 -16.90
N LEU A 408 -9.55 -13.31 -16.30
CA LEU A 408 -9.59 -14.47 -15.42
C LEU A 408 -9.88 -15.74 -16.22
N SER A 409 -9.08 -16.78 -16.03
CA SER A 409 -9.29 -18.13 -16.57
C SER A 409 -10.05 -18.99 -15.56
N THR A 410 -11.03 -19.76 -16.03
CA THR A 410 -11.94 -20.53 -15.17
C THR A 410 -12.12 -21.96 -15.70
N SER A 411 -12.65 -22.85 -14.87
CA SER A 411 -13.31 -24.06 -15.40
C SER A 411 -14.51 -23.66 -16.28
N PRO A 412 -14.91 -24.49 -17.28
CA PRO A 412 -16.05 -24.18 -18.13
C PRO A 412 -17.34 -23.95 -17.34
N PHE A 413 -18.04 -22.85 -17.60
CA PHE A 413 -19.30 -22.46 -16.96
C PHE A 413 -20.32 -21.97 -18.00
N ASN A 414 -21.60 -21.99 -17.65
CA ASN A 414 -22.68 -21.43 -18.48
C ASN A 414 -23.59 -20.45 -17.73
N LYS A 415 -23.42 -20.29 -16.42
CA LYS A 415 -24.02 -19.21 -15.64
C LYS A 415 -22.96 -18.51 -14.79
N LEU A 416 -23.07 -17.18 -14.70
CA LEU A 416 -22.27 -16.31 -13.83
C LEU A 416 -23.20 -15.35 -13.11
N VAL A 417 -23.04 -15.21 -11.79
CA VAL A 417 -23.65 -14.13 -11.01
C VAL A 417 -22.52 -13.31 -10.39
N LEU A 418 -22.45 -12.02 -10.75
CA LEU A 418 -21.56 -11.08 -10.09
C LEU A 418 -22.25 -10.46 -8.88
N SER A 419 -21.50 -10.22 -7.81
CA SER A 419 -21.96 -9.47 -6.64
C SER A 419 -20.84 -8.57 -6.09
N TRP A 420 -21.20 -7.60 -5.25
CA TRP A 420 -20.28 -6.55 -4.83
C TRP A 420 -20.59 -5.97 -3.47
N ASN A 421 -19.55 -5.43 -2.83
CA ASN A 421 -19.68 -4.59 -1.63
C ASN A 421 -19.19 -3.19 -1.97
N SER A 422 -20.04 -2.20 -1.76
CA SER A 422 -19.69 -0.81 -2.01
C SER A 422 -20.39 0.14 -1.06
N ASP A 423 -19.70 1.25 -0.80
CA ASP A 423 -20.25 2.39 -0.10
C ASP A 423 -20.58 3.45 -1.15
N THR A 424 -21.85 3.83 -1.22
CA THR A 424 -22.34 4.81 -2.21
C THR A 424 -22.92 6.01 -1.46
N PRO A 425 -22.09 6.99 -1.06
CA PRO A 425 -22.59 8.25 -0.52
C PRO A 425 -23.62 8.89 -1.44
N ALA A 426 -24.48 9.75 -0.87
CA ALA A 426 -25.55 10.38 -1.63
C ALA A 426 -25.03 11.05 -2.92
N GLY A 427 -25.69 10.79 -4.05
CA GLY A 427 -25.28 11.33 -5.36
C GLY A 427 -24.20 10.51 -6.08
N THR A 428 -23.82 9.36 -5.52
CA THR A 428 -22.88 8.43 -6.17
C THR A 428 -23.55 7.12 -6.55
N SER A 429 -22.96 6.41 -7.51
CA SER A 429 -23.42 5.10 -7.94
C SER A 429 -22.27 4.26 -8.49
N ILE A 430 -22.52 2.97 -8.58
CA ILE A 430 -21.65 2.03 -9.28
C ILE A 430 -22.44 1.25 -10.33
N GLN A 431 -21.73 0.80 -11.35
CA GLN A 431 -22.23 -0.19 -12.30
C GLN A 431 -21.18 -1.27 -12.50
N ILE A 432 -21.62 -2.51 -12.56
CA ILE A 432 -20.76 -3.67 -12.78
C ILE A 432 -21.10 -4.31 -14.10
N GLN A 433 -20.07 -4.62 -14.87
CA GLN A 433 -20.19 -5.29 -16.15
C GLN A 433 -19.18 -6.42 -16.26
N ALA A 434 -19.47 -7.42 -17.09
CA ALA A 434 -18.50 -8.41 -17.49
C ALA A 434 -18.68 -8.85 -18.94
N ARG A 435 -17.61 -9.42 -19.48
CA ARG A 435 -17.63 -10.19 -20.72
C ARG A 435 -17.04 -11.56 -20.47
N VAL A 436 -17.44 -12.53 -21.29
CA VAL A 436 -17.01 -13.92 -21.17
C VAL A 436 -16.49 -14.44 -22.51
N ALA A 437 -15.52 -15.36 -22.49
CA ALA A 437 -15.00 -15.98 -23.70
C ALA A 437 -15.46 -17.44 -23.81
N LEU A 438 -16.00 -17.81 -24.96
CA LEU A 438 -16.44 -19.18 -25.25
C LEU A 438 -15.28 -20.18 -25.11
N SER A 439 -15.56 -21.31 -24.46
CA SER A 439 -14.59 -22.40 -24.29
C SER A 439 -14.16 -23.03 -25.63
N SER A 440 -15.03 -22.97 -26.64
CA SER A 440 -14.86 -23.66 -27.93
C SER A 440 -13.89 -22.96 -28.88
N ASN A 441 -13.90 -21.63 -28.92
CA ASN A 441 -13.15 -20.85 -29.91
C ASN A 441 -12.52 -19.56 -29.33
N GLY A 442 -12.72 -19.26 -28.04
CA GLY A 442 -12.20 -18.07 -27.39
C GLY A 442 -12.88 -16.75 -27.80
N GLN A 443 -14.01 -16.80 -28.52
CA GLN A 443 -14.78 -15.61 -28.88
C GLN A 443 -15.35 -14.95 -27.62
N TRP A 444 -15.05 -13.66 -27.44
CA TRP A 444 -15.60 -12.84 -26.37
C TRP A 444 -17.01 -12.34 -26.70
N SER A 445 -17.86 -12.28 -25.68
CA SER A 445 -19.07 -11.47 -25.69
C SER A 445 -18.75 -9.97 -25.66
N ASP A 446 -19.73 -9.14 -25.99
CA ASP A 446 -19.75 -7.75 -25.55
C ASP A 446 -19.75 -7.63 -24.00
N TRP A 447 -19.55 -6.40 -23.52
CA TRP A 447 -19.69 -6.07 -22.10
C TRP A 447 -21.16 -6.05 -21.70
N LEU A 448 -21.54 -6.98 -20.83
CA LEU A 448 -22.89 -7.16 -20.32
C LEU A 448 -23.02 -6.58 -18.91
N SER A 449 -24.09 -5.84 -18.63
CA SER A 449 -24.25 -5.06 -17.40
C SER A 449 -25.21 -5.69 -16.40
N TRP A 450 -24.84 -5.66 -15.11
CA TRP A 450 -25.72 -5.94 -13.97
C TRP A 450 -26.56 -4.73 -13.55
N GLY A 451 -26.45 -3.63 -14.27
CA GLY A 451 -27.20 -2.41 -14.00
C GLY A 451 -26.48 -1.44 -13.08
N THR A 452 -27.22 -0.43 -12.61
CA THR A 452 -26.68 0.64 -11.77
C THR A 452 -27.21 0.48 -10.36
N TRP A 453 -26.32 0.61 -9.37
CA TRP A 453 -26.64 0.45 -7.96
C TRP A 453 -26.11 1.61 -7.12
N GLY A 454 -26.91 2.03 -6.14
CA GLY A 454 -26.52 2.93 -5.06
C GLY A 454 -27.63 3.10 -4.04
N THR A 455 -27.28 3.37 -2.79
CA THR A 455 -28.23 3.41 -1.66
C THR A 455 -29.16 4.63 -1.69
N SER A 456 -28.79 5.68 -2.44
CA SER A 456 -29.56 6.92 -2.55
C SER A 456 -30.16 7.15 -3.95
N ILE A 457 -30.18 6.13 -4.81
CA ILE A 457 -30.68 6.24 -6.19
C ILE A 457 -31.72 5.16 -6.47
N ARG A 458 -32.42 5.32 -7.60
CA ARG A 458 -33.29 4.26 -8.13
C ARG A 458 -32.44 3.22 -8.83
N SER A 459 -31.92 2.27 -8.05
CA SER A 459 -31.13 1.14 -8.56
C SER A 459 -31.94 0.29 -9.53
N GLY A 460 -31.32 -0.22 -10.58
CA GLY A 460 -32.02 -1.04 -11.57
C GLY A 460 -31.07 -1.91 -12.36
N SER A 461 -31.45 -3.16 -12.58
CA SER A 461 -30.64 -4.14 -13.32
C SER A 461 -30.47 -3.76 -14.79
N GLY A 462 -29.50 -4.38 -15.45
CA GLY A 462 -29.25 -4.21 -16.88
C GLY A 462 -30.20 -4.98 -17.80
N THR A 463 -31.33 -5.48 -17.28
CA THR A 463 -32.33 -6.26 -18.04
C THR A 463 -32.74 -5.57 -19.33
N GLY A 464 -32.69 -6.29 -20.45
CA GLY A 464 -33.15 -5.79 -21.75
C GLY A 464 -32.26 -4.71 -22.37
N VAL A 465 -31.09 -4.40 -21.78
CA VAL A 465 -30.16 -3.37 -22.27
C VAL A 465 -29.09 -3.96 -23.21
N THR A 466 -28.68 -5.21 -23.01
CA THR A 466 -27.64 -5.86 -23.81
C THR A 466 -28.00 -7.33 -24.08
N ASP A 467 -28.15 -7.68 -25.36
CA ASP A 467 -28.31 -9.05 -25.83
C ASP A 467 -27.24 -9.36 -26.89
N ASP A 468 -26.19 -10.06 -26.46
CA ASP A 468 -25.02 -10.38 -27.29
C ASP A 468 -25.15 -11.78 -27.92
N ALA A 469 -24.38 -12.08 -28.97
CA ALA A 469 -24.44 -13.36 -29.66
C ALA A 469 -23.92 -14.55 -28.80
N VAL A 470 -22.99 -14.28 -27.88
CA VAL A 470 -22.34 -15.27 -27.00
C VAL A 470 -23.12 -15.44 -25.69
N ALA A 471 -23.54 -14.34 -25.07
CA ALA A 471 -24.17 -14.37 -23.75
C ALA A 471 -25.23 -13.27 -23.58
N THR A 472 -26.08 -13.43 -22.58
CA THR A 472 -27.08 -12.44 -22.18
C THR A 472 -27.15 -12.35 -20.66
N VAL A 473 -27.64 -11.24 -20.12
CA VAL A 473 -27.92 -11.11 -18.68
C VAL A 473 -29.42 -11.20 -18.47
N ASP A 474 -29.84 -12.30 -17.85
CA ASP A 474 -31.22 -12.52 -17.40
C ASP A 474 -31.34 -11.98 -15.97
N VAL A 475 -31.75 -10.72 -15.85
CA VAL A 475 -31.86 -9.94 -14.61
C VAL A 475 -30.54 -9.73 -13.89
N ASP A 476 -30.06 -10.78 -13.24
CA ASP A 476 -28.90 -10.81 -12.36
C ASP A 476 -27.97 -11.99 -12.67
N THR A 477 -28.29 -12.79 -13.68
CA THR A 477 -27.51 -13.96 -14.07
C THR A 477 -27.09 -13.84 -15.52
N LEU A 478 -25.78 -13.81 -15.76
CA LEU A 478 -25.26 -13.98 -17.11
C LEU A 478 -25.42 -15.44 -17.53
N VAL A 479 -26.05 -15.67 -18.67
CA VAL A 479 -26.27 -16.98 -19.28
C VAL A 479 -25.54 -17.06 -20.62
N VAL A 480 -24.69 -18.07 -20.77
CA VAL A 480 -24.03 -18.40 -22.05
C VAL A 480 -25.05 -19.07 -22.97
N LYS A 481 -25.21 -18.55 -24.19
CA LYS A 481 -26.27 -18.96 -25.11
C LYS A 481 -26.01 -20.33 -25.75
N SER A 482 -27.05 -20.88 -26.35
CA SER A 482 -26.98 -22.04 -27.26
C SER A 482 -26.38 -23.30 -26.62
N GLY A 483 -26.53 -23.46 -25.31
CA GLY A 483 -25.98 -24.61 -24.57
C GLY A 483 -24.44 -24.64 -24.51
N GLN A 484 -23.77 -23.56 -24.87
CA GLN A 484 -22.31 -23.47 -24.83
C GLN A 484 -21.81 -23.16 -23.42
N THR A 485 -20.48 -23.18 -23.25
CA THR A 485 -19.81 -22.76 -22.03
C THR A 485 -18.76 -21.70 -22.35
N ALA A 486 -18.45 -20.87 -21.36
CA ALA A 486 -17.31 -19.98 -21.35
C ALA A 486 -16.23 -20.48 -20.38
N SER A 487 -14.96 -20.09 -20.61
CA SER A 487 -13.81 -20.47 -19.78
C SER A 487 -12.93 -19.29 -19.38
N LYS A 488 -13.34 -18.07 -19.73
CA LYS A 488 -12.70 -16.84 -19.27
C LYS A 488 -13.73 -15.76 -18.96
N ILE A 489 -13.36 -14.89 -18.03
CA ILE A 489 -14.15 -13.74 -17.59
C ILE A 489 -13.24 -12.52 -17.59
N GLN A 490 -13.80 -11.36 -17.91
CA GLN A 490 -13.22 -10.08 -17.54
C GLN A 490 -14.36 -9.21 -17.01
N TYR A 491 -14.16 -8.57 -15.86
CA TYR A 491 -15.15 -7.67 -15.28
C TYR A 491 -14.64 -6.23 -15.29
N ARG A 492 -15.57 -5.27 -15.26
CA ARG A 492 -15.25 -3.85 -15.08
C ARG A 492 -16.28 -3.16 -14.22
N ILE A 493 -15.81 -2.13 -13.53
CA ILE A 493 -16.54 -1.36 -12.53
C ILE A 493 -16.52 0.09 -12.98
N LEU A 494 -17.70 0.67 -13.12
CA LEU A 494 -17.88 2.07 -13.44
C LEU A 494 -18.31 2.78 -12.17
N LEU A 495 -17.50 3.73 -11.72
CA LEU A 495 -17.76 4.58 -10.56
C LEU A 495 -18.26 5.93 -11.05
N ASN A 496 -19.35 6.45 -10.45
CA ASN A 496 -19.92 7.74 -10.83
C ASN A 496 -20.26 8.57 -9.59
N SER A 497 -20.10 9.88 -9.71
CA SER A 497 -20.46 10.89 -8.72
C SER A 497 -21.03 12.13 -9.39
N ASP A 498 -22.14 12.64 -8.88
CA ASP A 498 -22.75 13.89 -9.36
C ASP A 498 -21.99 15.15 -8.94
N ARG A 499 -21.02 15.03 -8.02
CA ARG A 499 -20.26 16.16 -7.46
C ARG A 499 -18.80 15.82 -7.19
N ALA A 500 -17.92 16.78 -7.45
CA ALA A 500 -16.49 16.64 -7.18
C ALA A 500 -16.23 16.44 -5.67
N GLY A 501 -15.25 15.60 -5.34
CA GLY A 501 -14.81 15.37 -3.94
C GLY A 501 -15.66 14.37 -3.14
N VAL A 502 -16.72 13.81 -3.72
CA VAL A 502 -17.47 12.66 -3.16
C VAL A 502 -17.25 11.47 -4.08
N THR A 503 -16.85 10.32 -3.53
CA THR A 503 -16.52 9.12 -4.31
C THR A 503 -17.31 7.91 -3.83
N PRO A 504 -17.91 7.11 -4.74
CA PRO A 504 -18.31 5.77 -4.38
C PRO A 504 -17.07 4.91 -4.15
N THR A 505 -17.15 3.97 -3.21
CA THR A 505 -16.04 3.06 -2.88
C THR A 505 -16.48 1.64 -3.18
N LEU A 506 -15.74 0.91 -4.02
CA LEU A 506 -15.91 -0.54 -4.17
C LEU A 506 -14.90 -1.27 -3.26
N ARG A 507 -15.40 -2.03 -2.28
CA ARG A 507 -14.58 -2.81 -1.34
C ARG A 507 -14.41 -4.27 -1.77
N LEU A 508 -15.37 -4.81 -2.51
CA LEU A 508 -15.34 -6.20 -2.94
C LEU A 508 -16.08 -6.38 -4.26
N VAL A 509 -15.56 -7.23 -5.11
CA VAL A 509 -16.29 -7.82 -6.24
C VAL A 509 -16.08 -9.34 -6.23
N SER A 510 -17.14 -10.09 -6.51
CA SER A 510 -17.09 -11.55 -6.60
C SER A 510 -17.89 -12.04 -7.79
N GLY A 511 -17.59 -13.27 -8.21
CA GLY A 511 -18.36 -13.97 -9.24
C GLY A 511 -18.52 -15.44 -8.93
N ALA A 512 -19.79 -15.87 -8.86
CA ALA A 512 -20.18 -17.26 -8.68
C ALA A 512 -20.45 -17.91 -10.04
N LEU A 513 -19.81 -19.06 -10.27
CA LEU A 513 -19.81 -19.79 -11.54
C LEU A 513 -20.60 -21.08 -11.42
N ARG A 514 -21.40 -21.40 -12.44
CA ARG A 514 -22.09 -22.67 -12.54
C ARG A 514 -21.98 -23.24 -13.94
N ASN A 515 -21.70 -24.55 -14.00
CA ASN A 515 -21.89 -25.37 -15.18
C ASN A 515 -23.07 -26.31 -14.91
N THR A 516 -24.25 -26.00 -15.46
CA THR A 516 -25.47 -26.78 -15.17
C THR A 516 -25.40 -28.24 -15.62
N ALA A 517 -24.46 -28.62 -16.49
CA ALA A 517 -24.26 -30.01 -16.90
C ALA A 517 -23.36 -30.81 -15.93
N GLN A 518 -22.75 -30.16 -14.94
CA GLN A 518 -21.82 -30.78 -13.99
C GLN A 518 -22.26 -30.53 -12.54
N GLY A 519 -21.66 -31.23 -11.59
CA GLY A 519 -21.77 -30.90 -10.16
C GLY A 519 -21.12 -29.56 -9.84
N ILE A 520 -21.32 -29.08 -8.61
CA ILE A 520 -20.65 -27.87 -8.12
C ILE A 520 -19.23 -28.24 -7.67
N ASN A 521 -18.24 -27.68 -8.36
CA ASN A 521 -16.84 -27.87 -8.01
C ASN A 521 -16.41 -26.83 -6.96
N LYS A 522 -16.60 -27.17 -5.68
CA LYS A 522 -16.13 -26.35 -4.56
C LYS A 522 -14.74 -26.79 -4.12
N VAL A 523 -13.87 -25.80 -3.90
CA VAL A 523 -12.55 -25.99 -3.30
C VAL A 523 -12.59 -25.40 -1.90
N TYR A 524 -12.28 -26.24 -0.90
CA TYR A 524 -12.13 -25.81 0.48
C TYR A 524 -10.66 -25.99 0.89
N PRO A 525 -10.02 -24.99 1.51
CA PRO A 525 -8.61 -25.08 1.91
C PRO A 525 -8.40 -26.01 3.12
N ASP A 526 -9.47 -26.32 3.84
CA ASP A 526 -9.48 -27.01 5.12
C ASP A 526 -10.52 -28.14 5.16
N ASN A 527 -10.47 -28.97 6.21
CA ASN A 527 -11.40 -30.08 6.42
C ASN A 527 -11.82 -30.20 7.90
N PRO A 528 -12.64 -29.26 8.41
CA PRO A 528 -13.09 -29.26 9.80
C PRO A 528 -14.08 -30.39 10.08
N ASP A 529 -14.28 -30.71 11.37
CA ASP A 529 -15.37 -31.61 11.78
C ASP A 529 -16.72 -30.88 11.67
N LEU A 530 -17.60 -31.41 10.81
CA LEU A 530 -18.93 -30.87 10.53
C LEU A 530 -20.05 -31.77 11.09
N SER A 531 -19.74 -32.66 12.03
CA SER A 531 -20.68 -33.63 12.60
C SER A 531 -21.56 -33.04 13.72
N ASN A 532 -21.08 -32.02 14.43
CA ASN A 532 -21.78 -31.41 15.57
C ASN A 532 -21.89 -29.89 15.40
N LEU A 533 -23.00 -29.44 14.82
CA LEU A 533 -23.23 -28.03 14.48
C LEU A 533 -24.28 -27.42 15.39
N SER A 534 -24.03 -26.20 15.86
CA SER A 534 -25.02 -25.43 16.63
C SER A 534 -26.19 -24.98 15.75
N VAL A 535 -27.36 -24.82 16.37
CA VAL A 535 -28.48 -24.11 15.75
C VAL A 535 -28.37 -22.64 16.13
N LEU A 536 -28.24 -21.79 15.13
CA LEU A 536 -28.13 -20.34 15.27
C LEU A 536 -29.49 -19.74 15.63
N ASP A 537 -29.48 -18.77 16.54
CA ASP A 537 -30.67 -18.06 17.01
C ASP A 537 -31.04 -16.89 16.07
N VAL A 538 -31.22 -17.21 14.79
CA VAL A 538 -31.62 -16.23 13.78
C VAL A 538 -33.07 -15.76 14.05
N PRO A 539 -33.32 -14.44 14.12
CA PRO A 539 -34.66 -13.87 14.30
C PRO A 539 -35.68 -14.42 13.30
N LYS A 540 -36.88 -14.71 13.79
CA LYS A 540 -37.96 -15.35 13.03
C LYS A 540 -38.90 -14.27 12.48
N LEU A 541 -38.76 -13.95 11.20
CA LEU A 541 -39.58 -12.92 10.54
C LEU A 541 -40.38 -13.55 9.39
N SER A 542 -41.70 -13.54 9.52
CA SER A 542 -42.62 -13.91 8.45
C SER A 542 -42.82 -12.72 7.51
N GLN A 543 -42.83 -12.98 6.19
CA GLN A 543 -43.24 -12.01 5.17
C GLN A 543 -44.77 -11.84 5.13
N MET A 544 -45.52 -12.86 5.53
CA MET A 544 -46.99 -12.90 5.41
C MET A 544 -47.70 -12.00 6.43
N VAL A 545 -46.99 -11.55 7.47
CA VAL A 545 -47.50 -10.58 8.47
C VAL A 545 -47.07 -9.14 8.19
N ARG A 546 -46.44 -8.90 7.04
CA ARG A 546 -45.95 -7.58 6.58
C ARG A 546 -47.02 -6.86 5.78
N ASP A 547 -46.65 -5.73 5.19
CA ASP A 547 -47.53 -4.99 4.27
C ASP A 547 -48.10 -5.95 3.19
N PRO A 548 -49.43 -6.17 3.15
CA PRO A 548 -50.07 -7.06 2.20
C PRO A 548 -49.81 -6.71 0.74
N ALA A 549 -49.45 -5.45 0.43
CA ALA A 549 -49.15 -5.03 -0.94
C ALA A 549 -47.86 -5.64 -1.50
N ILE A 550 -46.94 -6.07 -0.63
CA ILE A 550 -45.63 -6.61 -1.00
C ILE A 550 -45.34 -7.98 -0.35
N ALA A 551 -46.15 -8.41 0.62
CA ALA A 551 -45.95 -9.63 1.41
C ALA A 551 -45.66 -10.87 0.56
N ASP A 552 -46.34 -11.04 -0.59
CA ASP A 552 -46.17 -12.21 -1.47
C ASP A 552 -44.88 -12.18 -2.31
N SER A 553 -44.07 -11.13 -2.24
CA SER A 553 -42.91 -10.92 -3.13
C SER A 553 -41.61 -10.53 -2.42
N ILE A 554 -41.58 -10.56 -1.08
CA ILE A 554 -40.43 -10.06 -0.29
C ILE A 554 -39.67 -11.15 0.47
N CYS A 555 -39.75 -12.42 0.03
CA CYS A 555 -39.04 -13.52 0.69
C CYS A 555 -37.52 -13.28 0.80
N SER A 556 -36.92 -12.72 -0.26
CA SER A 556 -35.49 -12.39 -0.31
C SER A 556 -35.09 -11.30 0.69
N PRO A 557 -35.64 -10.07 0.64
CA PRO A 557 -35.32 -9.03 1.62
C PRO A 557 -35.77 -9.35 3.06
N THR A 558 -36.81 -10.19 3.24
CA THR A 558 -37.18 -10.70 4.58
C THR A 558 -36.08 -11.61 5.13
N SER A 559 -35.51 -12.48 4.28
CA SER A 559 -34.38 -13.34 4.64
C SER A 559 -33.11 -12.54 4.94
N VAL A 560 -32.80 -11.52 4.12
CA VAL A 560 -31.69 -10.58 4.40
C VAL A 560 -31.91 -9.87 5.74
N SER A 561 -33.14 -9.43 6.01
CA SER A 561 -33.48 -8.80 7.29
C SER A 561 -33.22 -9.75 8.47
N MET A 562 -33.62 -11.01 8.38
CA MET A 562 -33.36 -12.00 9.44
C MET A 562 -31.86 -12.13 9.75
N VAL A 563 -31.02 -12.21 8.71
CA VAL A 563 -29.56 -12.34 8.88
C VAL A 563 -28.92 -11.04 9.38
N LEU A 564 -29.33 -9.87 8.89
CA LEU A 564 -28.85 -8.58 9.41
C LEU A 564 -29.22 -8.37 10.88
N ASN A 565 -30.45 -8.72 11.28
CA ASN A 565 -30.87 -8.64 12.67
C ASN A 565 -30.12 -9.65 13.56
N TYR A 566 -29.76 -10.83 13.04
CA TYR A 566 -28.92 -11.80 13.76
C TYR A 566 -27.55 -11.19 14.12
N TYR A 567 -26.97 -10.38 13.23
CA TYR A 567 -25.72 -9.65 13.49
C TYR A 567 -25.92 -8.32 14.26
N GLY A 568 -27.14 -7.98 14.65
CA GLY A 568 -27.45 -6.79 15.45
C GLY A 568 -27.83 -5.53 14.66
N THR A 569 -27.94 -5.60 13.33
CA THR A 569 -28.52 -4.51 12.53
C THR A 569 -30.04 -4.58 12.57
N ALA A 570 -30.66 -3.71 13.37
CA ALA A 570 -32.10 -3.62 13.49
C ALA A 570 -32.74 -3.12 12.19
N ILE A 571 -33.34 -4.03 11.42
CA ILE A 571 -33.94 -3.73 10.12
C ILE A 571 -35.28 -4.45 9.92
N GLN A 572 -36.28 -3.73 9.42
CA GLN A 572 -37.58 -4.33 9.08
C GLN A 572 -37.57 -4.87 7.65
N PRO A 573 -38.33 -5.95 7.36
CA PRO A 573 -38.46 -6.50 6.00
C PRO A 573 -38.85 -5.46 4.95
N GLU A 574 -39.72 -4.51 5.28
CA GLU A 574 -40.16 -3.44 4.38
C GLU A 574 -39.02 -2.48 4.04
N GLN A 575 -38.17 -2.15 5.01
CA GLN A 575 -36.99 -1.30 4.80
C GLN A 575 -35.98 -2.00 3.89
N ALA A 576 -35.71 -3.29 4.13
CA ALA A 576 -34.85 -4.07 3.26
C ALA A 576 -35.44 -4.22 1.85
N ALA A 577 -36.75 -4.47 1.74
CA ALA A 577 -37.45 -4.62 0.45
C ALA A 577 -37.27 -3.37 -0.42
N TRP A 578 -37.57 -2.18 0.10
CA TRP A 578 -37.38 -0.95 -0.66
C TRP A 578 -35.91 -0.60 -0.91
N GLY A 579 -34.99 -1.09 -0.07
CA GLY A 579 -33.55 -0.94 -0.27
C GLY A 579 -32.97 -1.81 -1.40
N VAL A 580 -33.61 -2.95 -1.71
CA VAL A 580 -33.18 -3.90 -2.76
C VAL A 580 -34.01 -3.84 -4.02
N TYR A 581 -35.11 -3.07 -4.03
CA TYR A 581 -36.07 -3.06 -5.12
C TYR A 581 -35.40 -2.68 -6.45
N ASP A 582 -35.55 -3.56 -7.43
CA ASP A 582 -35.05 -3.35 -8.77
C ASP A 582 -36.06 -2.53 -9.57
N TYR A 583 -35.77 -1.26 -9.83
CA TYR A 583 -36.72 -0.38 -10.52
C TYR A 583 -36.88 -0.68 -12.02
N ASN A 584 -35.94 -1.42 -12.61
CA ASN A 584 -36.00 -1.80 -14.03
C ASN A 584 -36.79 -3.11 -14.19
N TYR A 585 -36.48 -4.11 -13.38
CA TYR A 585 -37.17 -5.40 -13.40
C TYR A 585 -38.54 -5.38 -12.66
N LYS A 586 -38.70 -4.45 -11.70
CA LYS A 586 -39.88 -4.24 -10.85
C LYS A 586 -40.17 -5.41 -9.90
N ASP A 587 -39.11 -5.92 -9.27
CA ASP A 587 -39.16 -7.02 -8.31
C ASP A 587 -38.15 -6.79 -7.17
N PHE A 588 -38.30 -7.54 -6.08
CA PHE A 588 -37.40 -7.57 -4.93
C PHE A 588 -36.39 -8.74 -4.99
N GLY A 589 -36.64 -9.72 -5.86
CA GLY A 589 -35.86 -10.95 -6.02
C GLY A 589 -34.61 -10.82 -6.90
N ASN A 590 -33.75 -9.83 -6.66
CA ASN A 590 -32.48 -9.65 -7.38
C ASN A 590 -31.30 -10.09 -6.48
N TRP A 591 -30.58 -11.16 -6.86
CA TRP A 591 -29.53 -11.76 -6.00
C TRP A 591 -28.45 -10.75 -5.58
N PRO A 592 -27.77 -10.05 -6.50
CA PRO A 592 -26.70 -9.13 -6.13
C PRO A 592 -27.20 -7.88 -5.42
N PHE A 593 -28.40 -7.38 -5.72
CA PHE A 593 -28.93 -6.20 -5.01
C PHE A 593 -29.18 -6.51 -3.53
N ASN A 594 -29.66 -7.71 -3.21
CA ASN A 594 -29.82 -8.16 -1.82
C ASN A 594 -28.47 -8.25 -1.09
N THR A 595 -27.44 -8.82 -1.71
CA THR A 595 -26.10 -8.87 -1.10
C THR A 595 -25.45 -7.50 -1.01
N ALA A 596 -25.60 -6.64 -2.03
CA ALA A 596 -25.05 -5.29 -2.02
C ALA A 596 -25.72 -4.40 -0.97
N TYR A 597 -27.03 -4.58 -0.76
CA TYR A 597 -27.75 -3.90 0.32
C TYR A 597 -27.24 -4.31 1.69
N ALA A 598 -27.08 -5.61 1.95
CA ALA A 598 -26.43 -6.08 3.18
C ALA A 598 -25.03 -5.46 3.34
N ALA A 599 -24.23 -5.45 2.26
CA ALA A 599 -22.89 -4.89 2.27
C ALA A 599 -22.83 -3.40 2.56
N SER A 600 -23.88 -2.63 2.23
CA SER A 600 -23.97 -1.20 2.52
C SER A 600 -24.01 -0.86 4.01
N PHE A 601 -24.30 -1.85 4.87
CA PHE A 601 -24.20 -1.74 6.33
C PHE A 601 -22.82 -2.16 6.87
N GLY A 602 -21.85 -2.37 5.98
CA GLY A 602 -20.48 -2.76 6.32
C GLY A 602 -20.20 -4.26 6.19
N TYR A 603 -21.22 -5.12 6.12
CA TYR A 603 -21.05 -6.58 6.04
C TYR A 603 -20.28 -7.04 4.79
N ARG A 604 -19.63 -8.20 4.89
CA ARG A 604 -19.09 -8.90 3.73
C ARG A 604 -20.20 -9.78 3.15
N ALA A 605 -20.73 -9.43 1.99
CA ALA A 605 -21.82 -10.18 1.36
C ALA A 605 -21.53 -10.54 -0.10
N TYR A 606 -21.94 -11.73 -0.52
CA TYR A 606 -21.79 -12.17 -1.92
C TYR A 606 -22.73 -13.33 -2.25
N VAL A 607 -22.96 -13.51 -3.55
CA VAL A 607 -23.68 -14.66 -4.09
C VAL A 607 -22.72 -15.83 -4.30
N ASP A 608 -23.18 -17.04 -4.01
CA ASP A 608 -22.45 -18.28 -4.22
C ASP A 608 -23.36 -19.40 -4.79
N TYR A 609 -22.75 -20.36 -5.49
CA TYR A 609 -23.33 -21.68 -5.72
C TYR A 609 -22.66 -22.67 -4.78
N SER A 610 -23.36 -23.06 -3.71
CA SER A 610 -22.76 -23.78 -2.58
C SER A 610 -23.13 -25.28 -2.56
N THR A 611 -22.66 -25.99 -1.53
CA THR A 611 -22.96 -27.41 -1.27
C THR A 611 -23.48 -27.58 0.14
N ILE A 612 -24.02 -28.76 0.49
CA ILE A 612 -24.42 -29.05 1.89
C ILE A 612 -23.22 -28.88 2.83
N ASP A 613 -22.03 -29.34 2.44
CA ASP A 613 -20.81 -29.14 3.22
C ASP A 613 -20.45 -27.65 3.33
N GLY A 614 -20.66 -26.87 2.26
CA GLY A 614 -20.54 -25.41 2.30
C GLY A 614 -21.47 -24.77 3.32
N LEU A 615 -22.76 -25.11 3.30
CA LEU A 615 -23.73 -24.61 4.28
C LEU A 615 -23.37 -25.03 5.72
N LYS A 616 -22.90 -26.27 5.90
CA LYS A 616 -22.42 -26.74 7.21
C LYS A 616 -21.23 -25.93 7.72
N ARG A 617 -20.30 -25.52 6.84
CA ARG A 617 -19.15 -24.67 7.19
C ARG A 617 -19.58 -23.26 7.60
N GLU A 618 -20.57 -22.68 6.91
CA GLU A 618 -21.16 -21.40 7.34
C GLU A 618 -21.70 -21.51 8.77
N ILE A 619 -22.51 -22.55 9.04
CA ILE A 619 -23.06 -22.79 10.38
C ILE A 619 -21.97 -23.06 11.43
N ALA A 620 -20.94 -23.84 11.08
CA ALA A 620 -19.81 -24.12 11.98
C ALA A 620 -19.08 -22.84 12.41
N ASN A 621 -19.04 -21.83 11.53
CA ASN A 621 -18.45 -20.52 11.80
C ASN A 621 -19.46 -19.51 12.38
N GLY A 622 -20.67 -19.95 12.74
CA GLY A 622 -21.69 -19.08 13.33
C GLY A 622 -22.42 -18.18 12.34
N HIS A 623 -22.33 -18.46 11.03
CA HIS A 623 -22.95 -17.67 9.97
C HIS A 623 -24.20 -18.38 9.41
N PRO A 624 -25.39 -17.75 9.48
CA PRO A 624 -26.54 -18.23 8.73
C PRO A 624 -26.35 -17.96 7.23
N ALA A 625 -26.96 -18.81 6.40
CA ALA A 625 -26.90 -18.67 4.95
C ALA A 625 -28.31 -18.56 4.36
N ILE A 626 -28.49 -17.73 3.33
CA ILE A 626 -29.80 -17.57 2.68
C ILE A 626 -29.76 -18.37 1.37
N VAL A 627 -30.74 -19.22 1.12
CA VAL A 627 -30.75 -20.13 -0.04
C VAL A 627 -32.05 -19.99 -0.82
N ALA A 628 -31.98 -20.14 -2.15
CA ALA A 628 -33.18 -20.21 -2.98
C ALA A 628 -33.64 -21.66 -3.13
N VAL A 629 -34.94 -21.92 -3.02
CA VAL A 629 -35.52 -23.24 -3.21
C VAL A 629 -36.74 -23.17 -4.11
N ALA A 630 -37.03 -24.29 -4.78
CA ALA A 630 -38.30 -24.53 -5.45
C ALA A 630 -38.81 -25.91 -5.02
N TYR A 631 -40.06 -25.97 -4.56
CA TYR A 631 -40.60 -27.19 -3.96
C TYR A 631 -42.12 -27.26 -4.01
N LYS A 632 -42.64 -28.44 -3.72
CA LYS A 632 -44.00 -28.69 -3.25
C LYS A 632 -43.97 -29.37 -1.89
N ASN A 633 -44.94 -29.08 -1.03
CA ASN A 633 -44.85 -29.47 0.38
C ASN A 633 -45.25 -30.92 0.70
N SER A 634 -45.70 -31.65 -0.32
CA SER A 634 -45.99 -33.09 -0.24
C SER A 634 -46.10 -33.68 -1.64
N ALA A 635 -46.01 -35.00 -1.73
CA ALA A 635 -46.18 -35.72 -3.01
C ALA A 635 -47.59 -35.54 -3.62
N ASN A 636 -48.59 -35.23 -2.80
CA ASN A 636 -49.99 -35.07 -3.21
C ASN A 636 -50.29 -33.70 -3.84
N VAL A 637 -49.40 -32.72 -3.66
CA VAL A 637 -49.53 -31.43 -4.34
C VAL A 637 -49.11 -31.60 -5.81
N GLY A 638 -49.91 -31.04 -6.72
CA GLY A 638 -49.64 -31.07 -8.15
C GLY A 638 -48.38 -30.30 -8.54
N GLY A 639 -47.84 -30.57 -9.73
CA GLY A 639 -46.66 -29.90 -10.27
C GLY A 639 -45.39 -30.76 -10.26
N ASN A 640 -44.48 -30.41 -11.16
CA ASN A 640 -43.19 -31.06 -11.35
C ASN A 640 -42.10 -30.33 -10.54
N LEU A 641 -42.21 -30.42 -9.21
CA LEU A 641 -41.26 -29.82 -8.26
C LEU A 641 -40.82 -30.86 -7.23
N PRO A 642 -39.60 -30.73 -6.66
CA PRO A 642 -39.14 -31.56 -5.55
C PRO A 642 -40.06 -31.48 -4.32
N VAL A 643 -40.12 -32.55 -3.53
CA VAL A 643 -40.94 -32.61 -2.31
C VAL A 643 -40.13 -32.17 -1.10
N ILE A 644 -40.67 -31.23 -0.31
CA ILE A 644 -40.22 -30.89 1.06
C ILE A 644 -41.40 -31.06 2.01
N ASP A 645 -41.37 -32.09 2.86
CA ASP A 645 -42.44 -32.26 3.84
C ASP A 645 -42.34 -31.20 4.96
N GLY A 646 -43.48 -30.70 5.43
CA GLY A 646 -43.56 -29.75 6.54
C GLY A 646 -43.29 -28.29 6.16
N ALA A 647 -43.18 -27.98 4.87
CA ALA A 647 -43.07 -26.59 4.41
C ALA A 647 -44.37 -25.80 4.61
N PRO A 648 -44.29 -24.49 4.93
CA PRO A 648 -45.45 -23.68 5.34
C PRO A 648 -46.44 -23.38 4.20
N ILE A 649 -46.00 -23.44 2.95
CA ILE A 649 -46.82 -23.18 1.76
C ILE A 649 -46.90 -24.41 0.86
N ALA A 650 -47.99 -24.53 0.09
CA ALA A 650 -48.25 -25.72 -0.73
C ALA A 650 -47.17 -25.98 -1.80
N SER A 651 -46.72 -24.94 -2.48
CA SER A 651 -45.67 -25.01 -3.50
C SER A 651 -45.10 -23.64 -3.84
N THR A 652 -43.88 -23.61 -4.36
CA THR A 652 -43.23 -22.41 -4.90
C THR A 652 -42.26 -22.78 -6.02
N SER A 653 -42.21 -21.98 -7.09
CA SER A 653 -41.23 -22.08 -8.17
C SER A 653 -39.92 -21.34 -7.86
N GLY A 654 -39.88 -20.57 -6.77
CA GLY A 654 -38.71 -19.82 -6.33
C GLY A 654 -39.01 -19.11 -5.01
N HIS A 655 -38.20 -19.38 -3.99
CA HIS A 655 -38.41 -18.86 -2.65
C HIS A 655 -37.09 -18.77 -1.88
N LEU A 656 -36.88 -17.70 -1.13
CA LEU A 656 -35.68 -17.53 -0.31
C LEU A 656 -35.98 -17.90 1.14
N ILE A 657 -35.12 -18.72 1.72
CA ILE A 657 -35.21 -19.20 3.10
C ILE A 657 -33.84 -19.11 3.79
N VAL A 658 -33.80 -19.10 5.12
CA VAL A 658 -32.54 -18.95 5.88
C VAL A 658 -32.16 -20.26 6.57
N VAL A 659 -30.98 -20.78 6.24
CA VAL A 659 -30.35 -21.91 6.92
C VAL A 659 -29.81 -21.45 8.26
N CYS A 660 -30.31 -22.08 9.33
CA CYS A 660 -29.97 -21.74 10.72
C CYS A 660 -29.19 -22.86 11.43
N GLY A 661 -29.09 -24.06 10.86
CA GLY A 661 -28.35 -25.15 11.48
C GLY A 661 -28.68 -26.52 10.91
N PHE A 662 -28.12 -27.55 11.53
CA PHE A 662 -28.36 -28.95 11.20
C PHE A 662 -28.61 -29.75 12.49
N THR A 663 -29.41 -30.80 12.40
CA THR A 663 -29.62 -31.75 13.50
C THR A 663 -29.81 -33.15 12.96
N ARG A 664 -29.61 -34.17 13.81
CA ARG A 664 -29.85 -35.56 13.48
C ARG A 664 -30.88 -36.14 14.44
N GLU A 665 -31.99 -36.64 13.91
CA GLU A 665 -33.07 -37.26 14.69
C GLU A 665 -33.32 -38.68 14.18
N ASN A 666 -33.24 -39.68 15.07
CA ASN A 666 -33.49 -41.10 14.74
C ASN A 666 -32.73 -41.60 13.49
N GLY A 667 -31.49 -41.14 13.30
CA GLY A 667 -30.66 -41.50 12.16
C GLY A 667 -30.96 -40.74 10.86
N THR A 668 -31.90 -39.79 10.86
CA THR A 668 -32.20 -38.91 9.72
C THR A 668 -31.59 -37.53 9.95
N ASP A 669 -30.92 -36.99 8.94
CA ASP A 669 -30.38 -35.64 8.97
C ASP A 669 -31.44 -34.62 8.57
N TYR A 670 -31.54 -33.56 9.37
CA TYR A 670 -32.42 -32.43 9.15
C TYR A 670 -31.63 -31.14 9.05
N ILE A 671 -32.05 -30.27 8.14
CA ILE A 671 -31.62 -28.88 8.08
C ILE A 671 -32.67 -28.01 8.77
N ILE A 672 -32.22 -27.08 9.60
CA ILE A 672 -33.05 -26.14 10.36
C ILE A 672 -33.15 -24.85 9.57
N ILE A 673 -34.37 -24.43 9.27
CA ILE A 673 -34.67 -23.33 8.36
C ILE A 673 -35.56 -22.29 9.06
N ASN A 674 -35.31 -21.00 8.83
CA ASN A 674 -36.31 -19.95 8.96
C ASN A 674 -36.94 -19.71 7.57
N ASP A 675 -38.18 -20.15 7.37
CA ASP A 675 -38.94 -19.98 6.14
C ASP A 675 -39.90 -18.78 6.28
N PRO A 676 -39.66 -17.66 5.57
CA PRO A 676 -40.44 -16.44 5.74
C PRO A 676 -41.89 -16.58 5.27
N ALA A 677 -42.26 -17.61 4.50
CA ALA A 677 -43.62 -17.80 4.00
C ALA A 677 -44.60 -18.36 5.05
N ALA A 678 -44.14 -18.63 6.28
CA ALA A 678 -45.04 -18.99 7.38
C ALA A 678 -46.09 -17.89 7.63
N SER A 679 -47.29 -18.27 8.06
CA SER A 679 -48.40 -17.33 8.28
C SER A 679 -48.22 -16.39 9.48
N ASN A 680 -47.25 -16.67 10.35
CA ASN A 680 -46.85 -15.85 11.50
C ASN A 680 -45.38 -16.09 11.85
N ASN A 681 -44.81 -15.27 12.76
CA ASN A 681 -43.40 -15.35 13.14
C ASN A 681 -43.07 -16.66 13.89
N GLU A 682 -44.01 -17.21 14.67
CA GLU A 682 -43.81 -18.43 15.43
C GLU A 682 -43.59 -19.65 14.51
N GLY A 683 -44.28 -19.68 13.37
CA GLY A 683 -44.21 -20.76 12.38
C GLY A 683 -43.03 -20.70 11.42
N VAL A 684 -42.20 -19.65 11.48
CA VAL A 684 -41.06 -19.46 10.55
C VAL A 684 -40.00 -20.55 10.71
N ARG A 685 -39.74 -20.99 11.94
CA ARG A 685 -38.70 -21.99 12.21
C ARG A 685 -39.23 -23.39 11.90
N VAL A 686 -38.72 -24.03 10.86
CA VAL A 686 -39.09 -25.36 10.39
C VAL A 686 -37.86 -26.27 10.26
N LYS A 687 -38.10 -27.56 10.08
CA LYS A 687 -37.05 -28.55 9.82
C LYS A 687 -37.38 -29.34 8.56
N TYR A 688 -36.41 -29.48 7.67
CA TYR A 688 -36.55 -30.25 6.44
C TYR A 688 -35.55 -31.39 6.43
N ARG A 689 -35.93 -32.55 5.88
CA ARG A 689 -34.95 -33.64 5.67
C ARG A 689 -33.90 -33.16 4.67
N VAL A 690 -32.62 -33.42 4.94
CA VAL A 690 -31.52 -32.90 4.11
C VAL A 690 -31.61 -33.39 2.66
N ASP A 691 -32.02 -34.63 2.41
CA ASP A 691 -32.20 -35.17 1.07
C ASP A 691 -33.33 -34.49 0.28
N GLN A 692 -34.44 -34.15 0.95
CA GLN A 692 -35.55 -33.39 0.36
C GLN A 692 -35.12 -31.95 0.05
N PHE A 693 -34.51 -31.28 1.03
CA PHE A 693 -33.98 -29.94 0.87
C PHE A 693 -32.97 -29.85 -0.27
N GLN A 694 -32.04 -30.80 -0.36
CA GLN A 694 -31.00 -30.80 -1.39
C GLN A 694 -31.57 -30.83 -2.80
N ASN A 695 -32.66 -31.57 -3.03
CA ASN A 695 -33.34 -31.59 -4.33
C ASN A 695 -34.04 -30.26 -4.63
N ALA A 696 -34.74 -29.68 -3.66
CA ALA A 696 -35.41 -28.38 -3.82
C ALA A 696 -34.43 -27.21 -4.03
N TRP A 697 -33.29 -27.25 -3.37
CA TRP A 697 -32.22 -26.28 -3.52
C TRP A 697 -31.49 -26.44 -4.87
N ALA A 698 -31.29 -27.68 -5.33
CA ALA A 698 -30.71 -27.98 -6.64
C ALA A 698 -31.61 -27.51 -7.80
N GLU A 699 -32.94 -27.53 -7.64
CA GLU A 699 -33.88 -26.98 -8.63
C GLU A 699 -33.64 -25.48 -8.85
N SER A 700 -33.26 -24.75 -7.80
CA SER A 700 -32.83 -23.34 -7.88
C SER A 700 -31.33 -23.17 -8.16
N GLY A 701 -30.64 -24.23 -8.57
CA GLY A 701 -29.23 -24.22 -8.96
C GLY A 701 -28.23 -24.17 -7.81
N ASN A 702 -28.67 -24.41 -6.57
CA ASN A 702 -27.89 -24.28 -5.33
C ASN A 702 -27.38 -22.86 -5.01
N ILE A 703 -28.09 -21.83 -5.51
CA ILE A 703 -27.73 -20.44 -5.25
C ILE A 703 -27.92 -20.08 -3.77
N THR A 704 -26.99 -19.28 -3.24
CA THR A 704 -26.87 -18.92 -1.82
C THR A 704 -26.41 -17.48 -1.67
N TYR A 705 -26.95 -16.73 -0.72
CA TYR A 705 -26.33 -15.51 -0.22
C TYR A 705 -25.49 -15.85 1.00
N ILE A 706 -24.24 -15.43 0.94
CA ILE A 706 -23.32 -15.45 2.05
C ILE A 706 -23.25 -14.03 2.60
N ILE A 707 -23.46 -13.88 3.91
CA ILE A 707 -23.37 -12.60 4.62
C ILE A 707 -22.60 -12.86 5.91
N HIS A 708 -21.40 -12.29 6.00
CA HIS A 708 -20.52 -12.39 7.17
C HIS A 708 -20.48 -11.05 7.90
N GLN A 709 -20.45 -11.11 9.22
CA GLN A 709 -20.09 -9.98 10.06
C GLN A 709 -18.65 -9.56 9.73
N ASN A 710 -18.34 -8.26 9.73
CA ASN A 710 -16.95 -7.84 9.60
C ASN A 710 -16.15 -8.41 10.77
N GLU A 711 -15.06 -9.11 10.45
CA GLU A 711 -13.93 -9.24 11.34
C GLU A 711 -13.31 -7.84 11.42
N ASN A 712 -13.71 -7.05 12.43
CA ASN A 712 -13.08 -5.75 12.70
C ASN A 712 -11.63 -5.94 13.14
#